data_AF-A0A916NKP1-F1
#
_entry.id   AF-A0A916NKP1-F1
#
_cell.length_a   1.000
_cell.length_b   1.000
_cell.length_c   1.000
_cell.angle_alpha   90.00
_cell.angle_beta   90.00
_cell.angle_gamma   90.00
#
_symmetry.space_group_name_H-M   'P 1'
#
loop_
_entity.id
_entity.type
_entity.pdbx_description
1 polymer ?
#
loop_
_entity_poly.entity_id
_entity_poly.type
_entity_poly.pdbx_seq_one_letter_code
_entity_poly.pdbx_strand_id
1 'polypeptide(L)'
;MLKRRLNDQWEHYTGSLGGPWEVWRADKLKNHYNVPWHAVELPHCYNGLDVMDPDSKYYQGQGWYRTKLAVDNPYPNGRILLHFEGAGQRTDVYVYTNKIGSHLGGYDEFTVDMTEAAAEAARIERYKGLVPVAVACDNSRELETIPSDASDFNLNGGIYRYLNLVYVPAVSLAQVHVATDTAKLEAGTPACGVTVKAKLYNPASASDSLTLTIRIKDAKGAVIAESAVTSAPWEGEKELAVYELANPQLWTTAAPYLYTCEVALSSAHGETSLSERFGVRYFEFVQHGPFKLNGERLLLRGTHRHEDHAGVGPAMTEEMIRHEMQLIKDMGANFIRLGHYQQSRIVLELCDELGILVWEEIPWCRGGLGGESYRQQCRDMLTAMIGQHYNHPSVILWGLGNENDWECDFDYFDQQDIRAFMKELHDLSHLLDPSRLTAIRRCEFCKDIIDVYSPSIWAGWYRGIYTDYESSSRSAFENVGSFFHMEWGADNLATRHVEKTFTGFEFIPRGVGATDERDGDYLLTGGEPRVSRDGDWSETYFCEMIDWYLKSQEQMDWLTGAAQWAFKDFSTPVRPDSPIPYLNMKGIIERDFTKKDAYYVFQSYWGQAPMARIYGHTMPVRWGAADELKTIKVYSNCPEAELFLNGVSLGVKQRDSQNFPAAGLRWETKLMPGTNHVKVVARKAGVTVEDELTFEYQTEAWGAPVSLKLTAEKQEDGRIYVEACAYDAHGVLCPDAAGFVRFGLAGDGRLIDNLGTIRGSRLVQLASGRAGIYVDPYGGLPAGISVTDFVSAGGPAASLNGSAGLSGYLPVSVVSAAGESMPTAFYTLTL
;
A
#
# COMPACT_ATOMS: atom_id res chain seq x y z
N MET A 1 -8.49 -7.58 29.66
CA MET A 1 -7.29 -7.03 29.00
C MET A 1 -7.46 -5.54 28.83
N LEU A 2 -6.47 -4.75 29.23
CA LEU A 2 -6.43 -3.31 28.94
C LEU A 2 -5.31 -3.07 27.92
N LYS A 3 -5.65 -2.49 26.76
CA LYS A 3 -4.74 -2.18 25.65
C LYS A 3 -4.72 -0.66 25.43
N ARG A 4 -3.54 -0.05 25.33
CA ARG A 4 -3.36 1.38 25.03
C ARG A 4 -2.27 1.57 23.99
N ARG A 5 -2.57 2.26 22.88
CA ARG A 5 -1.57 2.70 21.89
C ARG A 5 -0.60 3.70 22.54
N LEU A 6 0.70 3.52 22.31
CA LEU A 6 1.76 4.38 22.81
C LEU A 6 2.22 5.34 21.71
N ASN A 7 1.39 6.30 21.33
CA ASN A 7 1.70 7.20 20.21
C ASN A 7 2.60 8.37 20.64
N ASP A 8 2.35 8.94 21.81
CA ASP A 8 2.97 10.21 22.21
C ASP A 8 4.26 10.02 23.01
N GLN A 9 5.02 11.11 23.13
CA GLN A 9 6.20 11.23 24.01
C GLN A 9 7.32 10.24 23.67
N TRP A 10 7.52 9.96 22.39
CA TRP A 10 8.68 9.25 21.90
C TRP A 10 9.75 10.21 21.39
N GLU A 11 10.99 9.79 21.55
CA GLU A 11 12.11 10.41 20.89
C GLU A 11 12.82 9.37 20.01
N HIS A 12 13.29 9.79 18.84
CA HIS A 12 13.97 8.97 17.85
C HIS A 12 15.38 9.49 17.56
N TYR A 13 16.29 8.57 17.27
CA TYR A 13 17.63 8.83 16.77
C TYR A 13 17.95 7.85 15.63
N THR A 14 18.31 8.40 14.45
CA THR A 14 18.81 7.60 13.32
C THR A 14 20.31 7.37 13.48
N GLY A 15 20.74 6.12 13.49
CA GLY A 15 22.13 5.72 13.63
C GLY A 15 22.35 4.72 14.76
N SER A 16 23.54 4.13 14.78
CA SER A 16 23.94 3.20 15.82
C SER A 16 24.35 3.91 17.11
N LEU A 17 24.19 3.19 18.23
CA LEU A 17 24.69 3.60 19.54
C LEU A 17 25.72 2.58 20.02
N GLY A 18 26.68 3.02 20.85
CA GLY A 18 27.69 2.14 21.45
C GLY A 18 27.14 1.11 22.45
N GLY A 19 25.85 1.19 22.76
CA GLY A 19 25.12 0.27 23.63
C GLY A 19 23.92 0.95 24.30
N PRO A 20 23.06 0.18 24.99
CA PRO A 20 21.82 0.69 25.56
C PRO A 20 22.04 1.74 26.67
N TRP A 21 23.27 1.85 27.22
CA TRP A 21 23.61 2.93 28.15
C TRP A 21 23.60 4.31 27.49
N GLU A 22 23.99 4.43 26.22
CA GLU A 22 24.05 5.72 25.54
C GLU A 22 22.65 6.32 25.33
N VAL A 23 21.61 5.48 25.26
CA VAL A 23 20.21 5.93 25.22
C VAL A 23 19.86 6.81 26.41
N TRP A 24 20.40 6.51 27.59
CA TRP A 24 20.04 7.16 28.86
C TRP A 24 21.15 8.01 29.46
N ARG A 25 22.35 8.03 28.86
CA ARG A 25 23.54 8.71 29.40
C ARG A 25 23.28 10.19 29.68
N ALA A 26 22.49 10.87 28.84
CA ALA A 26 22.13 12.27 29.01
C ALA A 26 21.37 12.58 30.32
N ASP A 27 20.69 11.59 30.91
CA ASP A 27 20.03 11.72 32.23
C ASP A 27 21.05 11.81 33.39
N LYS A 28 22.32 11.42 33.15
CA LYS A 28 23.42 11.47 34.13
C LYS A 28 24.47 12.53 33.80
N LEU A 29 24.83 12.67 32.51
CA LEU A 29 25.94 13.49 32.06
C LEU A 29 25.53 14.27 30.82
N LYS A 30 25.27 15.58 30.96
CA LYS A 30 24.94 16.48 29.85
C LYS A 30 26.22 17.04 29.25
N ASN A 31 26.69 16.45 28.16
CA ASN A 31 27.88 16.92 27.43
C ASN A 31 27.74 16.70 25.91
N HIS A 32 28.77 17.14 25.18
CA HIS A 32 28.81 17.09 23.71
C HIS A 32 28.94 15.67 23.11
N TYR A 33 29.10 14.62 23.93
CA TYR A 33 29.15 13.24 23.44
C TYR A 33 27.74 12.64 23.27
N ASN A 34 26.69 13.22 23.85
CA ASN A 34 25.33 12.69 23.69
C ASN A 34 24.79 12.99 22.30
N VAL A 35 24.17 11.98 21.69
CA VAL A 35 23.50 12.14 20.39
C VAL A 35 22.23 13.01 20.54
N PRO A 36 21.88 13.80 19.52
CA PRO A 36 20.62 14.53 19.49
C PRO A 36 19.46 13.57 19.26
N TRP A 37 18.42 13.67 20.09
CA TRP A 37 17.18 12.92 19.93
C TRP A 37 16.08 13.86 19.42
N HIS A 38 15.21 13.36 18.55
CA HIS A 38 14.14 14.13 17.93
C HIS A 38 12.78 13.63 18.41
N ALA A 39 11.90 14.53 18.82
CA ALA A 39 10.54 14.15 19.19
C ALA A 39 9.80 13.59 17.98
N VAL A 40 9.10 12.47 18.16
CA VAL A 40 8.28 11.81 17.15
C VAL A 40 6.99 11.29 17.77
N GLU A 41 5.97 11.08 16.95
CA GLU A 41 4.76 10.35 17.30
C GLU A 41 4.78 8.98 16.61
N LEU A 42 4.27 7.94 17.28
CA LEU A 42 4.09 6.63 16.68
C LEU A 42 2.69 6.51 16.04
N PRO A 43 2.55 5.75 14.93
CA PRO A 43 3.62 5.03 14.21
C PRO A 43 4.62 5.97 13.54
N HIS A 44 5.89 5.54 13.45
CA HIS A 44 6.97 6.31 12.84
C HIS A 44 7.86 5.42 11.97
N CYS A 45 8.21 5.92 10.79
CA CYS A 45 9.20 5.33 9.90
C CYS A 45 10.29 6.37 9.63
N TYR A 46 11.55 6.02 9.89
CA TYR A 46 12.66 6.93 9.59
C TYR A 46 12.91 7.14 8.09
N ASN A 47 12.23 6.36 7.24
CA ASN A 47 12.30 6.46 5.80
C ASN A 47 11.09 7.21 5.19
N GLY A 48 10.24 7.85 6.00
CA GLY A 48 9.01 8.48 5.50
C GLY A 48 9.21 9.49 4.36
N LEU A 49 10.40 10.11 4.30
CA LEU A 49 10.80 11.06 3.25
C LEU A 49 11.99 10.58 2.40
N ASP A 50 13.01 9.93 2.99
CA ASP A 50 14.26 9.64 2.28
C ASP A 50 14.13 8.63 1.14
N VAL A 51 13.09 7.79 1.14
CA VAL A 51 12.80 6.86 0.04
C VAL A 51 12.49 7.57 -1.27
N MET A 52 12.06 8.84 -1.19
CA MET A 52 11.76 9.67 -2.36
C MET A 52 12.82 10.75 -2.60
N ASP A 53 13.96 10.70 -1.91
CA ASP A 53 15.08 11.62 -2.15
C ASP A 53 15.78 11.26 -3.47
N PRO A 54 15.71 12.08 -4.53
CA PRO A 54 16.36 11.76 -5.80
C PRO A 54 17.89 11.79 -5.79
N ASP A 55 18.52 12.33 -4.73
CA ASP A 55 19.96 12.55 -4.64
C ASP A 55 20.66 11.60 -3.66
N SER A 56 19.91 10.74 -2.98
CA SER A 56 20.44 9.84 -1.96
C SER A 56 19.73 8.49 -1.96
N LYS A 57 20.44 7.45 -1.54
CA LYS A 57 19.80 6.17 -1.23
C LYS A 57 19.07 6.31 0.11
N TYR A 58 17.92 5.66 0.22
CA TYR A 58 17.21 5.56 1.50
C TYR A 58 18.08 4.90 2.57
N TYR A 59 17.84 5.26 3.83
CA TYR A 59 18.59 4.77 4.97
C TYR A 59 18.28 3.29 5.24
N GLN A 60 19.33 2.46 5.21
CA GLN A 60 19.31 1.07 5.68
C GLN A 60 20.32 0.89 6.82
N GLY A 61 19.82 0.85 8.05
CA GLY A 61 20.62 0.74 9.26
C GLY A 61 19.81 0.84 10.56
N GLN A 62 20.54 0.96 11.67
CA GLN A 62 19.95 1.02 13.00
C GLN A 62 19.32 2.39 13.32
N GLY A 63 18.14 2.38 13.94
CA GLY A 63 17.50 3.53 14.56
C GLY A 63 17.01 3.18 15.96
N TRP A 64 16.96 4.17 16.84
CA TRP A 64 16.54 3.98 18.23
C TRP A 64 15.35 4.86 18.58
N TYR A 65 14.45 4.30 19.36
CA TYR A 65 13.32 4.97 19.98
C TYR A 65 13.46 4.89 21.49
N ARG A 66 13.07 5.95 22.21
CA ARG A 66 12.99 5.92 23.67
C ARG A 66 11.80 6.67 24.21
N THR A 67 11.29 6.21 25.35
CA THR A 67 10.24 6.90 26.12
C THR A 67 10.32 6.53 27.61
N LYS A 68 9.56 7.21 28.47
CA LYS A 68 9.48 6.95 29.91
C LYS A 68 8.02 6.69 30.27
N LEU A 69 7.67 5.44 30.51
CA LEU A 69 6.28 5.02 30.69
C LEU A 69 5.85 5.10 32.15
N ALA A 70 4.68 5.71 32.39
CA ALA A 70 3.93 5.46 33.61
C ALA A 70 3.24 4.10 33.46
N VAL A 71 3.61 3.15 34.34
CA VAL A 71 2.98 1.83 34.39
C VAL A 71 2.12 1.70 35.64
N ASP A 72 0.85 1.36 35.44
CA ASP A 72 -0.11 1.13 36.51
C ASP A 72 -0.90 -0.13 36.19
N ASN A 73 -0.32 -1.28 36.55
CA ASN A 73 -0.93 -2.58 36.26
C ASN A 73 -2.04 -2.84 37.30
N PRO A 74 -3.33 -2.87 36.89
CA PRO A 74 -4.43 -3.04 37.83
C PRO A 74 -4.60 -4.48 38.32
N TYR A 75 -3.89 -5.44 37.72
CA TYR A 75 -3.99 -6.84 38.06
C TYR A 75 -2.92 -7.23 39.10
N PRO A 76 -3.31 -7.75 40.27
CA PRO A 76 -2.35 -8.29 41.23
C PRO A 76 -1.51 -9.41 40.61
N ASN A 77 -0.17 -9.29 40.66
CA ASN A 77 0.77 -10.19 39.98
C ASN A 77 0.52 -10.34 38.47
N GLY A 78 -0.15 -9.37 37.84
CA GLY A 78 -0.41 -9.36 36.42
C GLY A 78 0.85 -9.13 35.59
N ARG A 79 0.69 -9.26 34.27
CA ARG A 79 1.76 -9.07 33.28
C ARG A 79 1.61 -7.75 32.56
N ILE A 80 2.75 -7.16 32.22
CA ILE A 80 2.87 -5.91 31.45
C ILE A 80 3.56 -6.24 30.13
N LEU A 81 2.82 -6.15 29.04
CA LEU A 81 3.28 -6.56 27.72
C LEU A 81 3.39 -5.35 26.79
N LEU A 82 4.37 -5.40 25.90
CA LEU A 82 4.52 -4.52 24.75
C LEU A 82 4.12 -5.32 23.50
N HIS A 83 2.98 -5.00 22.91
CA HIS A 83 2.45 -5.64 21.71
C HIS A 83 2.69 -4.75 20.49
N PHE A 84 3.57 -5.20 19.60
CA PHE A 84 3.92 -4.56 18.35
C PHE A 84 3.02 -5.12 17.24
N GLU A 85 2.30 -4.25 16.55
CA GLU A 85 1.52 -4.65 15.36
C GLU A 85 2.42 -4.82 14.12
N GLY A 86 3.68 -4.39 14.21
CA GLY A 86 4.76 -4.55 13.21
C GLY A 86 5.85 -3.49 13.40
N ALA A 87 7.12 -3.89 13.28
CA ALA A 87 8.27 -3.01 13.37
C ALA A 87 9.44 -3.60 12.57
N GLY A 88 10.03 -2.81 11.68
CA GLY A 88 10.95 -3.31 10.67
C GLY A 88 12.43 -3.04 10.97
N GLN A 89 13.35 -3.94 10.62
CA GLN A 89 13.14 -5.36 10.24
C GLN A 89 13.58 -6.30 11.37
N ARG A 90 14.69 -5.96 12.03
CA ARG A 90 15.09 -6.53 13.32
C ARG A 90 14.74 -5.54 14.42
N THR A 91 14.08 -6.00 15.47
CA THR A 91 13.69 -5.17 16.60
C THR A 91 14.23 -5.73 17.90
N ASP A 92 14.95 -4.92 18.67
CA ASP A 92 15.41 -5.24 20.03
C ASP A 92 14.75 -4.30 21.04
N VAL A 93 14.15 -4.89 22.09
CA VAL A 93 13.41 -4.13 23.12
C VAL A 93 14.18 -4.14 24.42
N TYR A 94 14.32 -2.96 25.02
CA TYR A 94 15.04 -2.74 26.26
C TYR A 94 14.16 -2.04 27.29
N VAL A 95 14.29 -2.48 28.54
CA VAL A 95 13.88 -1.70 29.70
C VAL A 95 15.14 -1.25 30.42
N TYR A 96 15.31 0.06 30.51
CA TYR A 96 16.56 0.68 30.90
C TYR A 96 17.74 0.17 30.04
N THR A 97 18.65 -0.62 30.60
CA THR A 97 19.78 -1.23 29.90
C THR A 97 19.63 -2.73 29.67
N ASN A 98 18.55 -3.34 30.16
CA ASN A 98 18.30 -4.77 30.02
C ASN A 98 17.53 -5.06 28.73
N LYS A 99 18.07 -5.95 27.89
CA LYS A 99 17.38 -6.43 26.69
C LYS A 99 16.36 -7.49 27.10
N ILE A 100 15.09 -7.25 26.80
CA ILE A 100 13.97 -8.10 27.24
C ILE A 100 13.33 -8.90 26.12
N GLY A 101 13.61 -8.55 24.86
CA GLY A 101 13.09 -9.29 23.71
C GLY A 101 13.77 -8.89 22.40
N SER A 102 13.60 -9.75 21.40
CA SER A 102 14.03 -9.54 20.01
C SER A 102 12.97 -10.08 19.06
N HIS A 103 12.88 -9.49 17.88
CA HIS A 103 12.07 -9.98 16.77
C HIS A 103 12.82 -9.81 15.44
N LEU A 104 12.61 -10.75 14.52
CA LEU A 104 13.10 -10.69 13.14
C LEU A 104 11.92 -10.94 12.21
N GLY A 105 11.49 -9.90 11.49
CA GLY A 105 10.29 -9.90 10.66
C GLY A 105 9.60 -8.54 10.78
N GLY A 106 9.51 -7.79 9.67
CA GLY A 106 8.94 -6.45 9.70
C GLY A 106 7.40 -6.40 9.73
N TYR A 107 6.73 -7.53 9.53
CA TYR A 107 5.35 -7.53 9.02
C TYR A 107 4.36 -8.32 9.87
N ASP A 108 4.84 -9.20 10.74
CA ASP A 108 4.03 -9.96 11.68
C ASP A 108 3.92 -9.26 13.05
N GLU A 109 2.85 -9.54 13.77
CA GLU A 109 2.65 -9.02 15.13
C GLU A 109 3.53 -9.80 16.12
N PHE A 110 4.10 -9.13 17.13
CA PHE A 110 4.86 -9.79 18.19
C PHE A 110 4.68 -9.11 19.55
N THR A 111 4.94 -9.86 20.63
CA THR A 111 4.77 -9.37 22.00
C THR A 111 6.02 -9.63 22.84
N VAL A 112 6.41 -8.63 23.64
CA VAL A 112 7.48 -8.75 24.63
C VAL A 112 6.92 -8.49 26.02
N ASP A 113 7.16 -9.42 26.95
CA ASP A 113 6.80 -9.25 28.36
C ASP A 113 7.88 -8.42 29.09
N MET A 114 7.50 -7.27 29.62
CA MET A 114 8.41 -6.37 30.33
C MET A 114 8.22 -6.36 31.84
N THR A 115 7.39 -7.25 32.39
CA THR A 115 6.94 -7.22 33.80
C THR A 115 8.09 -7.15 34.80
N GLU A 116 9.03 -8.09 34.71
CA GLU A 116 10.12 -8.19 35.69
C GLU A 116 11.11 -7.02 35.55
N ALA A 117 11.45 -6.66 34.31
CA ALA A 117 12.38 -5.56 34.04
C ALA A 117 11.79 -4.20 34.41
N ALA A 118 10.48 -4.01 34.24
CA ALA A 118 9.76 -2.81 34.68
C ALA A 118 9.79 -2.67 36.20
N ALA A 119 9.59 -3.78 36.94
CA ALA A 119 9.66 -3.78 38.40
C ALA A 119 11.08 -3.42 38.92
N GLU A 120 12.13 -3.88 38.23
CA GLU A 120 13.50 -3.49 38.53
C GLU A 120 13.75 -1.99 38.21
N ALA A 121 13.34 -1.55 37.01
CA ALA A 121 13.57 -0.19 36.56
C ALA A 121 12.82 0.87 37.37
N ALA A 122 11.65 0.53 37.92
CA ALA A 122 10.89 1.41 38.82
C ALA A 122 11.65 1.79 40.10
N ARG A 123 12.65 0.99 40.50
CA ARG A 123 13.53 1.26 41.66
C ARG A 123 14.63 2.27 41.36
N ILE A 124 14.81 2.66 40.08
CA ILE A 124 15.82 3.63 39.69
C ILE A 124 15.32 5.04 40.05
N GLU A 125 15.85 5.58 41.15
CA GLU A 125 15.41 6.85 41.77
C GLU A 125 15.25 8.02 40.79
N ARG A 126 16.18 8.18 39.85
CA ARG A 126 16.15 9.30 38.88
C ARG A 126 14.95 9.30 37.94
N TYR A 127 14.29 8.15 37.75
CA TYR A 127 13.09 8.05 36.91
C TYR A 127 11.79 8.21 37.70
N LYS A 128 11.86 8.39 39.03
CA LYS A 128 10.71 8.71 39.90
C LYS A 128 9.51 7.79 39.68
N GLY A 129 9.77 6.48 39.51
CA GLY A 129 8.75 5.46 39.27
C GLY A 129 8.32 5.27 37.81
N LEU A 130 8.78 6.10 36.87
CA LEU A 130 8.59 5.86 35.44
C LEU A 130 9.55 4.76 34.95
N VAL A 131 9.09 3.99 33.96
CA VAL A 131 9.86 2.90 33.35
C VAL A 131 10.52 3.40 32.06
N PRO A 132 11.85 3.56 32.00
CA PRO A 132 12.56 3.91 30.78
C PRO A 132 12.52 2.73 29.80
N VAL A 133 11.92 2.93 28.62
CA VAL A 133 11.82 1.92 27.55
C VAL A 133 12.57 2.42 26.33
N ALA A 134 13.36 1.54 25.73
CA ALA A 134 14.04 1.81 24.46
C ALA A 134 13.80 0.67 23.47
N VAL A 135 13.71 1.01 22.20
CA VAL A 135 13.53 0.06 21.10
C VAL A 135 14.56 0.38 20.02
N ALA A 136 15.38 -0.59 19.65
CA ALA A 136 16.26 -0.49 18.49
C ALA A 136 15.62 -1.22 17.31
N CYS A 137 15.42 -0.52 16.21
CA CYS A 137 14.99 -1.09 14.94
C CYS A 137 16.17 -1.07 13.96
N ASP A 138 16.31 -2.09 13.13
CA ASP A 138 17.39 -2.20 12.15
C ASP A 138 16.84 -2.78 10.84
N ASN A 139 16.99 -2.04 9.74
CA ASN A 139 16.65 -2.46 8.38
C ASN A 139 17.90 -2.58 7.49
N SER A 140 19.07 -2.83 8.10
CA SER A 140 20.29 -3.17 7.38
C SER A 140 20.05 -4.31 6.40
N ARG A 141 20.75 -4.23 5.25
CA ARG A 141 20.72 -5.25 4.21
C ARG A 141 21.29 -6.58 4.75
N GLU A 142 20.49 -7.64 4.75
CA GLU A 142 20.88 -8.98 5.21
C GLU A 142 20.36 -10.04 4.22
N LEU A 143 21.25 -10.65 3.41
CA LEU A 143 20.87 -11.66 2.39
C LEU A 143 20.22 -12.92 2.98
N GLU A 144 20.55 -13.25 4.24
CA GLU A 144 20.00 -14.41 4.96
C GLU A 144 18.67 -14.08 5.66
N THR A 145 17.95 -13.06 5.19
CA THR A 145 16.62 -12.67 5.68
C THR A 145 15.66 -12.40 4.53
N ILE A 146 14.37 -12.51 4.78
CA ILE A 146 13.31 -12.11 3.86
C ILE A 146 12.72 -10.75 4.24
N PRO A 147 12.29 -9.92 3.28
CA PRO A 147 12.39 -10.08 1.81
C PRO A 147 13.78 -9.76 1.24
N SER A 148 14.01 -10.10 -0.03
CA SER A 148 15.20 -9.68 -0.78
C SER A 148 15.22 -8.16 -1.00
N ASP A 149 16.40 -7.54 -0.89
CA ASP A 149 16.63 -6.15 -1.32
C ASP A 149 16.46 -5.94 -2.84
N ALA A 150 16.40 -7.01 -3.63
CA ALA A 150 16.10 -6.95 -5.05
C ALA A 150 14.59 -6.76 -5.32
N SER A 151 13.75 -6.79 -4.29
CA SER A 151 12.31 -6.57 -4.41
C SER A 151 11.97 -5.15 -4.89
N ASP A 152 10.89 -5.00 -5.65
CA ASP A 152 10.44 -3.70 -6.18
C ASP A 152 9.69 -2.86 -5.13
N PHE A 153 10.14 -2.86 -3.87
CA PHE A 153 9.61 -2.06 -2.76
C PHE A 153 10.68 -1.84 -1.68
N ASN A 154 10.53 -0.81 -0.84
CA ASN A 154 11.51 -0.50 0.22
C ASN A 154 11.36 -1.41 1.44
N LEU A 155 12.49 -1.92 1.96
CA LEU A 155 12.56 -2.56 3.28
C LEU A 155 12.72 -1.48 4.35
N ASN A 156 11.61 -0.85 4.69
CA ASN A 156 11.57 0.25 5.64
C ASN A 156 11.89 -0.21 7.07
N GLY A 157 12.33 0.73 7.90
CA GLY A 157 12.56 0.48 9.33
C GLY A 157 11.89 1.48 10.26
N GLY A 158 11.82 1.08 11.53
CA GLY A 158 11.15 1.81 12.59
C GLY A 158 9.92 1.10 13.15
N ILE A 159 9.27 1.76 14.10
CA ILE A 159 8.01 1.29 14.73
C ILE A 159 6.85 1.86 13.91
N TYR A 160 6.67 1.32 12.70
CA TYR A 160 5.76 1.89 11.70
C TYR A 160 4.33 1.34 11.78
N ARG A 161 4.04 0.35 12.62
CA ARG A 161 2.67 0.04 13.06
C ARG A 161 2.53 0.33 14.55
N TYR A 162 1.30 0.30 15.05
CA TYR A 162 1.04 0.68 16.43
C TYR A 162 1.75 -0.22 17.44
N LEU A 163 2.42 0.41 18.41
CA LEU A 163 2.94 -0.23 19.61
C LEU A 163 1.94 -0.03 20.75
N ASN A 164 1.59 -1.11 21.43
CA ASN A 164 0.57 -1.12 22.46
C ASN A 164 1.11 -1.58 23.81
N LEU A 165 0.78 -0.83 24.86
CA LEU A 165 0.94 -1.29 26.24
C LEU A 165 -0.29 -2.12 26.63
N VAL A 166 -0.04 -3.34 27.08
CA VAL A 166 -1.08 -4.30 27.41
C VAL A 166 -0.92 -4.79 28.85
N TYR A 167 -1.99 -4.68 29.64
CA TYR A 167 -2.09 -5.30 30.96
C TYR A 167 -2.99 -6.53 30.91
N VAL A 168 -2.48 -7.63 31.46
CA VAL A 168 -3.23 -8.89 31.62
C VAL A 168 -3.04 -9.46 33.03
N PRO A 169 -3.98 -10.27 33.54
CA PRO A 169 -3.76 -11.10 34.73
C PRO A 169 -2.57 -12.07 34.56
N ALA A 170 -2.20 -12.76 35.64
CA ALA A 170 -1.13 -13.77 35.62
C ALA A 170 -1.39 -14.92 34.62
N VAL A 171 -2.66 -15.22 34.35
CA VAL A 171 -3.13 -16.11 33.29
C VAL A 171 -4.14 -15.37 32.44
N SER A 172 -3.95 -15.36 31.12
CA SER A 172 -4.87 -14.72 30.19
C SER A 172 -5.07 -15.52 28.92
N LEU A 173 -6.06 -15.12 28.12
CA LEU A 173 -6.18 -15.59 26.73
C LEU A 173 -5.06 -14.96 25.91
N ALA A 174 -4.33 -15.78 25.14
CA ALA A 174 -3.35 -15.35 24.16
C ALA A 174 -3.96 -15.26 22.76
N GLN A 175 -4.88 -16.17 22.44
CA GLN A 175 -5.46 -16.31 21.11
C GLN A 175 -6.83 -16.99 21.22
N VAL A 176 -7.75 -16.62 20.33
CA VAL A 176 -9.02 -17.31 20.09
C VAL A 176 -9.12 -17.56 18.59
N HIS A 177 -9.39 -18.81 18.21
CA HIS A 177 -9.65 -19.20 16.83
C HIS A 177 -11.07 -19.71 16.67
N VAL A 178 -11.72 -19.27 15.60
CA VAL A 178 -13.11 -19.64 15.27
C VAL A 178 -13.12 -20.30 13.90
N ALA A 179 -13.29 -21.62 13.87
CA ALA A 179 -13.38 -22.39 12.64
C ALA A 179 -14.84 -22.59 12.24
N THR A 180 -15.17 -22.35 10.96
CA THR A 180 -16.50 -22.61 10.40
C THR A 180 -16.46 -23.86 9.51
N ASP A 181 -17.32 -24.84 9.79
CA ASP A 181 -17.56 -26.01 8.93
C ASP A 181 -18.78 -25.77 8.05
N THR A 182 -18.54 -25.64 6.75
CA THR A 182 -19.55 -25.35 5.72
C THR A 182 -19.99 -26.57 4.92
N ALA A 183 -19.52 -27.78 5.24
CA ALA A 183 -19.83 -28.98 4.44
C ALA A 183 -21.35 -29.23 4.29
N LYS A 184 -22.13 -28.94 5.35
CA LYS A 184 -23.59 -29.03 5.30
C LYS A 184 -24.21 -27.98 4.37
N LEU A 185 -23.70 -26.74 4.39
CA LEU A 185 -24.15 -25.66 3.49
C LEU A 185 -23.87 -26.02 2.02
N GLU A 186 -22.67 -26.53 1.74
CA GLU A 186 -22.27 -26.98 0.41
C GLU A 186 -23.14 -28.13 -0.11
N ALA A 187 -23.60 -29.01 0.79
CA ALA A 187 -24.57 -30.08 0.49
C ALA A 187 -26.04 -29.62 0.46
N GLY A 188 -26.32 -28.32 0.59
CA GLY A 188 -27.68 -27.74 0.52
C GLY A 188 -28.47 -27.76 1.82
N THR A 189 -27.84 -28.13 2.96
CA THR A 189 -28.46 -28.04 4.29
C THR A 189 -28.07 -26.72 4.94
N PRO A 190 -29.03 -25.87 5.37
CA PRO A 190 -28.74 -24.54 5.91
C PRO A 190 -28.24 -24.61 7.36
N ALA A 191 -27.09 -25.23 7.59
CA ALA A 191 -26.47 -25.38 8.90
C ALA A 191 -24.94 -25.28 8.78
N CYS A 192 -24.29 -24.63 9.74
CA CYS A 192 -22.84 -24.48 9.80
C CYS A 192 -22.31 -24.85 11.19
N GLY A 193 -21.28 -25.68 11.25
CA GLY A 193 -20.55 -25.95 12.50
C GLY A 193 -19.64 -24.78 12.84
N VAL A 194 -19.57 -24.41 14.12
CA VAL A 194 -18.64 -23.37 14.61
C VAL A 194 -17.85 -23.94 15.78
N THR A 195 -16.55 -24.13 15.57
CA THR A 195 -15.62 -24.63 16.60
C THR A 195 -14.81 -23.47 17.14
N VAL A 196 -14.85 -23.28 18.46
CA VAL A 196 -14.08 -22.24 19.16
C VAL A 196 -12.91 -22.89 19.88
N LYS A 197 -11.70 -22.41 19.59
CA LYS A 197 -10.47 -22.83 20.23
C LYS A 197 -9.77 -21.65 20.88
N ALA A 198 -8.94 -21.91 21.88
CA ALA A 198 -8.15 -20.87 22.53
C ALA A 198 -6.78 -21.36 22.98
N LYS A 199 -5.84 -20.42 23.03
CA LYS A 199 -4.51 -20.57 23.62
C LYS A 199 -4.39 -19.63 24.81
N LEU A 200 -3.74 -20.08 25.87
CA LEU A 200 -3.49 -19.27 27.06
C LEU A 200 -2.08 -18.66 27.04
N TYR A 201 -1.95 -17.50 27.67
CA TYR A 201 -0.69 -16.94 28.12
C TYR A 201 -0.57 -17.19 29.62
N ASN A 202 0.33 -18.07 30.03
CA ASN A 202 0.54 -18.49 31.42
C ASN A 202 2.04 -18.63 31.75
N PRO A 203 2.83 -17.54 31.69
CA PRO A 203 4.29 -17.61 31.87
C PRO A 203 4.71 -18.01 33.29
N ALA A 204 3.84 -17.80 34.28
CA ALA A 204 4.09 -18.16 35.68
C ALA A 204 3.68 -19.61 36.01
N SER A 205 3.19 -20.37 35.02
CA SER A 205 2.67 -21.73 35.19
C SER A 205 1.67 -21.85 36.35
N ALA A 206 0.80 -20.85 36.50
CA ALA A 206 -0.27 -20.90 37.48
C ALA A 206 -1.16 -22.12 37.23
N SER A 207 -1.73 -22.68 38.29
CA SER A 207 -2.49 -23.94 38.27
C SER A 207 -3.91 -23.80 38.79
N ASP A 208 -4.29 -22.61 39.24
CA ASP A 208 -5.64 -22.30 39.70
C ASP A 208 -6.68 -22.53 38.60
N SER A 209 -7.85 -23.01 39.00
CA SER A 209 -8.94 -23.31 38.06
C SER A 209 -9.42 -22.04 37.34
N LEU A 210 -9.65 -22.17 36.04
CA LEU A 210 -10.17 -21.13 35.16
C LEU A 210 -11.62 -21.43 34.80
N THR A 211 -12.44 -20.40 34.67
CA THR A 211 -13.76 -20.48 34.04
C THR A 211 -13.77 -19.64 32.78
N LEU A 212 -14.04 -20.28 31.64
CA LEU A 212 -14.18 -19.62 30.34
C LEU A 212 -15.66 -19.58 29.96
N THR A 213 -16.19 -18.39 29.68
CA THR A 213 -17.52 -18.20 29.10
C THR A 213 -17.36 -17.85 27.63
N ILE A 214 -17.98 -18.64 26.75
CA ILE A 214 -17.92 -18.49 25.30
C ILE A 214 -19.28 -18.02 24.82
N ARG A 215 -19.33 -16.91 24.08
CA ARG A 215 -20.56 -16.34 23.50
C ARG A 215 -20.40 -16.15 22.00
N ILE A 216 -21.35 -16.64 21.23
CA ILE A 216 -21.52 -16.29 19.82
C ILE A 216 -22.61 -15.24 19.73
N LYS A 217 -22.31 -14.12 19.07
CA LYS A 217 -23.22 -12.99 18.87
C LYS A 217 -23.48 -12.75 17.39
N ASP A 218 -24.70 -12.32 17.09
CA ASP A 218 -25.07 -11.83 15.77
C ASP A 218 -24.50 -10.42 15.49
N ALA A 219 -24.72 -9.89 14.29
CA ALA A 219 -24.22 -8.57 13.88
C ALA A 219 -24.81 -7.39 14.69
N LYS A 220 -25.90 -7.61 15.43
CA LYS A 220 -26.52 -6.62 16.33
C LYS A 220 -26.03 -6.76 17.78
N GLY A 221 -25.16 -7.72 18.05
CA GLY A 221 -24.62 -8.02 19.37
C GLY A 221 -25.52 -8.92 20.23
N ALA A 222 -26.60 -9.49 19.69
CA ALA A 222 -27.44 -10.42 20.43
C ALA A 222 -26.73 -11.77 20.57
N VAL A 223 -26.67 -12.30 21.80
CA VAL A 223 -26.07 -13.61 22.08
C VAL A 223 -27.00 -14.70 21.53
N ILE A 224 -26.51 -15.46 20.55
CA ILE A 224 -27.25 -16.54 19.88
C ILE A 224 -26.81 -17.94 20.34
N ALA A 225 -25.63 -18.04 20.94
CA ALA A 225 -25.17 -19.24 21.64
C ALA A 225 -24.24 -18.87 22.80
N GLU A 226 -24.32 -19.61 23.90
CA GLU A 226 -23.45 -19.42 25.06
C GLU A 226 -23.12 -20.77 25.71
N SER A 227 -21.89 -20.94 26.17
CA SER A 227 -21.48 -22.04 27.03
C SER A 227 -20.40 -21.61 28.02
N ALA A 228 -20.16 -22.42 29.04
CA ALA A 228 -19.09 -22.21 29.99
C ALA A 228 -18.27 -23.49 30.19
N VAL A 229 -16.95 -23.34 30.28
CA VAL A 229 -16.00 -24.42 30.50
C VAL A 229 -15.15 -24.11 31.72
N THR A 230 -15.07 -25.04 32.65
CA THR A 230 -14.11 -24.98 33.76
C THR A 230 -12.95 -25.92 33.47
N SER A 231 -11.73 -25.42 33.58
CA SER A 231 -10.51 -26.18 33.28
C SER A 231 -9.36 -25.74 34.18
N ALA A 232 -8.40 -26.62 34.40
CA ALA A 232 -7.05 -26.18 34.75
C ALA A 232 -6.42 -25.44 33.54
N PRO A 233 -5.44 -24.55 33.74
CA PRO A 233 -4.65 -23.98 32.65
C PRO A 233 -4.00 -25.09 31.79
N TRP A 234 -3.81 -24.81 30.50
CA TRP A 234 -3.25 -25.76 29.53
C TRP A 234 -2.17 -25.09 28.67
N GLU A 235 -1.40 -25.91 27.96
CA GLU A 235 -0.43 -25.47 26.95
C GLU A 235 -0.97 -25.72 25.55
N GLY A 236 -0.55 -24.88 24.60
CA GLY A 236 -1.01 -24.96 23.22
C GLY A 236 -2.46 -24.53 23.02
N GLU A 237 -3.00 -24.87 21.87
CA GLU A 237 -4.39 -24.62 21.52
C GLU A 237 -5.31 -25.73 22.07
N LYS A 238 -6.48 -25.34 22.59
CA LYS A 238 -7.51 -26.26 23.09
C LYS A 238 -8.88 -25.88 22.53
N GLU A 239 -9.62 -26.90 22.08
CA GLU A 239 -11.04 -26.76 21.75
C GLU A 239 -11.87 -26.48 23.02
N LEU A 240 -12.65 -25.40 22.99
CA LEU A 240 -13.50 -24.98 24.09
C LEU A 240 -14.95 -25.40 23.88
N ALA A 241 -15.47 -25.21 22.66
CA ALA A 241 -16.88 -25.46 22.35
C ALA A 241 -17.08 -25.70 20.85
N VAL A 242 -18.12 -26.48 20.52
CA VAL A 242 -18.63 -26.65 19.17
C VAL A 242 -20.12 -26.30 19.17
N TYR A 243 -20.51 -25.41 18.26
CA TYR A 243 -21.89 -24.97 18.06
C TYR A 243 -22.38 -25.37 16.67
N GLU A 244 -23.69 -25.45 16.50
CA GLU A 244 -24.33 -25.54 15.18
C GLU A 244 -25.21 -24.30 14.97
N LEU A 245 -24.89 -23.49 13.96
CA LEU A 245 -25.70 -22.36 13.53
C LEU A 245 -26.71 -22.82 12.50
N ALA A 246 -27.99 -22.77 12.85
CA ALA A 246 -29.09 -23.02 11.92
C ALA A 246 -29.40 -21.76 11.10
N ASN A 247 -29.55 -21.92 9.78
CA ASN A 247 -29.81 -20.85 8.81
C ASN A 247 -28.85 -19.65 8.97
N PRO A 248 -27.53 -19.86 8.92
CA PRO A 248 -26.58 -18.78 9.12
C PRO A 248 -26.70 -17.74 8.00
N GLN A 249 -26.67 -16.46 8.37
CA GLN A 249 -26.40 -15.38 7.42
C GLN A 249 -24.98 -15.54 6.87
N LEU A 250 -24.84 -15.56 5.54
CA LEU A 250 -23.57 -15.77 4.87
C LEU A 250 -22.83 -14.43 4.66
N TRP A 251 -21.52 -14.46 4.80
CA TRP A 251 -20.66 -13.36 4.39
C TRP A 251 -20.49 -13.38 2.87
N THR A 252 -20.65 -12.22 2.23
CA THR A 252 -20.43 -12.01 0.78
C THR A 252 -19.76 -10.66 0.54
N THR A 253 -19.24 -10.43 -0.66
CA THR A 253 -18.64 -9.14 -1.04
C THR A 253 -19.65 -7.98 -1.20
N ALA A 254 -20.93 -8.30 -1.33
CA ALA A 254 -22.02 -7.31 -1.41
C ALA A 254 -22.75 -7.12 -0.05
N ALA A 255 -22.83 -8.18 0.76
CA ALA A 255 -23.42 -8.19 2.09
C ALA A 255 -22.46 -8.90 3.07
N PRO A 256 -21.46 -8.19 3.60
CA PRO A 256 -20.42 -8.76 4.46
C PRO A 256 -20.91 -8.96 5.89
N TYR A 257 -21.75 -9.98 6.11
CA TYR A 257 -22.31 -10.27 7.44
C TYR A 257 -21.24 -10.87 8.38
N LEU A 258 -21.06 -10.27 9.56
CA LEU A 258 -20.08 -10.71 10.56
C LEU A 258 -20.77 -11.08 11.87
N TYR A 259 -20.38 -12.23 12.42
CA TYR A 259 -20.67 -12.64 13.80
C TYR A 259 -19.52 -12.22 14.72
N THR A 260 -19.72 -12.34 16.02
CA THR A 260 -18.66 -12.13 17.02
C THR A 260 -18.61 -13.31 17.98
N CYS A 261 -17.42 -13.89 18.17
CA CYS A 261 -17.12 -14.82 19.25
C CYS A 261 -16.42 -14.07 20.38
N GLU A 262 -17.03 -14.01 21.55
CA GLU A 262 -16.40 -13.50 22.78
C GLU A 262 -16.04 -14.66 23.69
N VAL A 263 -14.78 -14.74 24.09
CA VAL A 263 -14.31 -15.67 25.13
C VAL A 263 -13.87 -14.85 26.31
N ALA A 264 -14.58 -14.97 27.43
CA ALA A 264 -14.25 -14.32 28.70
C ALA A 264 -13.67 -15.36 29.67
N LEU A 265 -12.46 -15.13 30.17
CA LEU A 265 -11.75 -15.95 31.14
C LEU A 265 -11.81 -15.26 32.51
N SER A 266 -12.28 -15.99 33.52
CA SER A 266 -12.24 -15.62 34.94
C SER A 266 -11.34 -16.59 35.71
N SER A 267 -10.55 -16.05 36.63
CA SER A 267 -9.64 -16.80 37.52
C SER A 267 -9.44 -16.08 38.85
N ALA A 268 -8.76 -16.72 39.79
CA ALA A 268 -8.32 -16.08 41.03
C ALA A 268 -7.36 -14.89 40.81
N HIS A 269 -6.75 -14.78 39.63
CA HIS A 269 -5.81 -13.71 39.27
C HIS A 269 -6.49 -12.50 38.60
N GLY A 270 -7.78 -12.62 38.27
CA GLY A 270 -8.54 -11.59 37.58
C GLY A 270 -9.23 -12.10 36.31
N GLU A 271 -9.83 -11.16 35.59
CA GLU A 271 -10.64 -11.42 34.40
C GLU A 271 -10.00 -10.84 33.14
N THR A 272 -10.16 -11.55 32.03
CA THR A 272 -9.83 -11.06 30.69
C THR A 272 -10.81 -11.57 29.66
N SER A 273 -10.88 -10.91 28.51
CA SER A 273 -11.71 -11.36 27.39
C SER A 273 -11.01 -11.05 26.07
N LEU A 274 -11.21 -11.92 25.08
CA LEU A 274 -10.92 -11.65 23.67
C LEU A 274 -12.21 -11.73 22.88
N SER A 275 -12.36 -10.87 21.88
CA SER A 275 -13.49 -10.88 20.95
C SER A 275 -12.95 -10.93 19.52
N GLU A 276 -13.35 -11.96 18.80
CA GLU A 276 -12.94 -12.22 17.43
C GLU A 276 -14.19 -12.18 16.53
N ARG A 277 -14.10 -11.45 15.43
CA ARG A 277 -15.15 -11.48 14.40
C ARG A 277 -14.89 -12.62 13.44
N PHE A 278 -15.96 -13.20 12.91
CA PHE A 278 -15.88 -14.24 11.89
C PHE A 278 -17.10 -14.16 10.98
N GLY A 279 -17.00 -14.77 9.79
CA GLY A 279 -18.10 -14.84 8.82
C GLY A 279 -18.28 -16.26 8.31
N VAL A 280 -19.53 -16.65 8.04
CA VAL A 280 -19.84 -17.96 7.44
C VAL A 280 -19.82 -17.81 5.92
N ARG A 281 -18.86 -18.46 5.25
CA ARG A 281 -18.75 -18.48 3.79
C ARG A 281 -18.02 -19.73 3.33
N TYR A 282 -18.36 -20.20 2.14
CA TYR A 282 -17.60 -21.22 1.42
C TYR A 282 -17.26 -20.72 0.02
N PHE A 283 -16.17 -21.21 -0.54
CA PHE A 283 -15.71 -20.78 -1.85
C PHE A 283 -15.07 -21.95 -2.60
N GLU A 284 -15.02 -21.82 -3.92
CA GLU A 284 -14.48 -22.85 -4.81
C GLU A 284 -13.68 -22.17 -5.92
N PHE A 285 -12.41 -22.57 -6.08
CA PHE A 285 -11.71 -22.40 -7.34
C PHE A 285 -12.03 -23.62 -8.19
N VAL A 286 -12.95 -23.46 -9.16
CA VAL A 286 -13.35 -24.58 -10.02
C VAL A 286 -12.14 -25.00 -10.85
N GLN A 287 -11.79 -26.29 -10.79
CA GLN A 287 -10.71 -26.82 -11.62
C GLN A 287 -11.00 -26.55 -13.10
N HIS A 288 -10.08 -25.88 -13.80
CA HIS A 288 -10.25 -25.36 -15.16
C HIS A 288 -11.57 -24.58 -15.32
N GLY A 289 -11.87 -23.70 -14.37
CA GLY A 289 -13.08 -22.90 -14.37
C GLY A 289 -12.98 -21.63 -13.50
N PRO A 290 -14.11 -20.96 -13.26
CA PRO A 290 -14.14 -19.69 -12.55
C PRO A 290 -14.09 -19.88 -11.03
N PHE A 291 -14.08 -18.75 -10.32
CA PHE A 291 -14.25 -18.71 -8.88
C PHE A 291 -15.74 -18.65 -8.51
N LYS A 292 -16.11 -19.35 -7.44
CA LYS A 292 -17.43 -19.25 -6.83
C LYS A 292 -17.34 -18.84 -5.36
N LEU A 293 -18.27 -17.98 -4.94
CA LEU A 293 -18.52 -17.64 -3.55
C LEU A 293 -19.94 -18.07 -3.18
N ASN A 294 -20.08 -18.88 -2.14
CA ASN A 294 -21.34 -19.44 -1.68
C ASN A 294 -22.16 -20.11 -2.80
N GLY A 295 -21.48 -20.87 -3.67
CA GLY A 295 -22.08 -21.61 -4.78
C GLY A 295 -22.33 -20.81 -6.06
N GLU A 296 -22.20 -19.49 -6.02
CA GLU A 296 -22.43 -18.60 -7.16
C GLU A 296 -21.13 -18.11 -7.77
N ARG A 297 -21.05 -18.04 -9.12
CA ARG A 297 -19.89 -17.49 -9.81
C ARG A 297 -19.67 -16.04 -9.40
N LEU A 298 -18.45 -15.71 -9.02
CA LEU A 298 -18.01 -14.34 -8.74
C LEU A 298 -16.71 -14.06 -9.49
N LEU A 299 -16.73 -13.11 -10.42
CA LEU A 299 -15.49 -12.59 -11.00
C LEU A 299 -14.74 -11.78 -9.94
N LEU A 300 -13.51 -12.18 -9.63
CA LEU A 300 -12.64 -11.45 -8.71
C LEU A 300 -12.08 -10.20 -9.40
N ARG A 301 -12.50 -9.04 -8.90
CA ARG A 301 -12.16 -7.68 -9.36
C ARG A 301 -11.12 -7.12 -8.42
N GLY A 302 -9.87 -7.43 -8.73
CA GLY A 302 -8.75 -7.29 -7.81
C GLY A 302 -7.93 -6.01 -8.00
N THR A 303 -7.29 -5.60 -6.92
CA THR A 303 -6.13 -4.68 -6.93
C THR A 303 -5.08 -5.14 -5.92
N HIS A 304 -4.00 -4.38 -5.77
CA HIS A 304 -2.96 -4.59 -4.77
C HIS A 304 -2.73 -3.32 -3.96
N ARG A 305 -2.14 -3.47 -2.77
CA ARG A 305 -1.62 -2.32 -2.01
C ARG A 305 -0.29 -2.65 -1.34
N HIS A 306 0.57 -1.64 -1.23
CA HIS A 306 1.69 -1.63 -0.29
C HIS A 306 1.32 -0.79 0.94
N GLU A 307 1.92 -1.12 2.09
CA GLU A 307 1.96 -0.21 3.24
C GLU A 307 2.97 0.91 2.97
N ASP A 308 2.53 1.89 2.19
CA ASP A 308 3.35 3.04 1.79
C ASP A 308 2.44 4.25 1.53
N HIS A 309 2.83 5.44 1.99
CA HIS A 309 2.09 6.68 1.75
C HIS A 309 3.00 7.90 1.80
N ALA A 310 2.58 8.97 1.11
CA ALA A 310 3.34 10.20 0.98
C ALA A 310 3.73 10.77 2.35
N GLY A 311 5.03 11.03 2.54
CA GLY A 311 5.59 11.63 3.76
C GLY A 311 5.74 10.71 4.98
N VAL A 312 5.13 9.53 4.99
CA VAL A 312 5.13 8.62 6.16
C VAL A 312 5.62 7.20 5.87
N GLY A 313 5.75 6.82 4.60
CA GLY A 313 6.12 5.44 4.23
C GLY A 313 5.10 4.45 4.81
N PRO A 314 5.53 3.36 5.48
CA PRO A 314 4.64 2.39 6.12
C PRO A 314 3.98 2.90 7.41
N ALA A 315 4.36 4.06 7.94
CA ALA A 315 3.79 4.63 9.17
C ALA A 315 2.40 5.24 8.97
N MET A 316 1.52 4.50 8.28
CA MET A 316 0.16 4.90 7.99
C MET A 316 -0.70 4.84 9.26
N THR A 317 -1.54 5.85 9.46
CA THR A 317 -2.53 5.84 10.54
C THR A 317 -3.73 4.97 10.16
N GLU A 318 -4.50 4.56 11.15
CA GLU A 318 -5.79 3.89 10.94
C GLU A 318 -6.73 4.70 10.04
N GLU A 319 -6.74 6.04 10.17
CA GLU A 319 -7.56 6.92 9.33
C GLU A 319 -7.12 6.89 7.87
N MET A 320 -5.81 6.92 7.60
CA MET A 320 -5.26 6.77 6.25
C MET A 320 -5.63 5.41 5.65
N ILE A 321 -5.52 4.34 6.43
CA ILE A 321 -5.88 2.98 5.99
C ILE A 321 -7.39 2.91 5.69
N ARG A 322 -8.24 3.42 6.58
CA ARG A 322 -9.70 3.46 6.37
C ARG A 322 -10.06 4.22 5.11
N HIS A 323 -9.43 5.37 4.88
CA HIS A 323 -9.65 6.16 3.68
C HIS A 323 -9.26 5.39 2.41
N GLU A 324 -8.06 4.80 2.39
CA GLU A 324 -7.58 4.01 1.24
C GLU A 324 -8.51 2.83 0.94
N MET A 325 -8.86 2.05 1.95
CA MET A 325 -9.73 0.88 1.78
C MET A 325 -11.14 1.27 1.33
N GLN A 326 -11.66 2.41 1.79
CA GLN A 326 -12.93 2.95 1.29
C GLN A 326 -12.82 3.36 -0.18
N LEU A 327 -11.73 3.99 -0.60
CA LEU A 327 -11.51 4.32 -2.01
C LEU A 327 -11.45 3.07 -2.90
N ILE A 328 -10.83 1.99 -2.42
CA ILE A 328 -10.82 0.66 -3.08
C ILE A 328 -12.25 0.13 -3.22
N LYS A 329 -13.06 0.19 -2.15
CA LYS A 329 -14.45 -0.26 -2.20
C LYS A 329 -15.32 0.59 -3.15
N ASP A 330 -15.17 1.90 -3.10
CA ASP A 330 -15.92 2.87 -3.93
C ASP A 330 -15.59 2.74 -5.42
N MET A 331 -14.38 2.28 -5.74
CA MET A 331 -13.99 1.90 -7.11
C MET A 331 -14.77 0.66 -7.59
N GLY A 332 -15.24 -0.19 -6.68
CA GLY A 332 -15.99 -1.42 -6.97
C GLY A 332 -15.15 -2.69 -6.92
N ALA A 333 -13.93 -2.64 -6.35
CA ALA A 333 -13.15 -3.85 -6.10
C ALA A 333 -13.86 -4.76 -5.09
N ASN A 334 -13.66 -6.07 -5.27
CA ASN A 334 -14.18 -7.10 -4.36
C ASN A 334 -13.09 -8.09 -3.93
N PHE A 335 -11.85 -7.86 -4.35
CA PHE A 335 -10.69 -8.66 -4.06
C PHE A 335 -9.44 -7.77 -3.90
N ILE A 336 -8.51 -8.14 -3.03
CA ILE A 336 -7.21 -7.48 -2.88
C ILE A 336 -6.12 -8.51 -2.59
N ARG A 337 -4.95 -8.34 -3.21
CA ARG A 337 -3.71 -8.99 -2.76
C ARG A 337 -2.88 -7.98 -1.97
N LEU A 338 -2.51 -8.33 -0.75
CA LEU A 338 -1.89 -7.42 0.21
C LEU A 338 -0.38 -7.27 0.00
N GLY A 339 0.01 -6.91 -1.22
CA GLY A 339 1.42 -6.73 -1.59
C GLY A 339 2.20 -8.03 -1.41
N HIS A 340 3.36 -7.96 -0.75
CA HIS A 340 4.31 -9.06 -0.61
C HIS A 340 4.62 -9.39 0.84
N TYR A 341 3.66 -9.19 1.74
CA TYR A 341 3.85 -9.42 3.17
C TYR A 341 2.50 -9.37 3.90
N GLN A 342 2.47 -9.91 5.12
CA GLN A 342 1.38 -9.69 6.07
C GLN A 342 1.16 -8.19 6.30
N GLN A 343 -0.07 -7.70 6.23
CA GLN A 343 -0.40 -6.30 6.48
C GLN A 343 -1.02 -6.08 7.86
N SER A 344 -1.19 -4.81 8.24
CA SER A 344 -1.88 -4.44 9.48
C SER A 344 -3.26 -5.11 9.56
N ARG A 345 -3.58 -5.67 10.73
CA ARG A 345 -4.90 -6.24 11.05
C ARG A 345 -6.05 -5.28 10.75
N ILE A 346 -5.83 -3.96 10.81
CA ILE A 346 -6.81 -2.93 10.45
C ILE A 346 -7.27 -3.11 8.99
N VAL A 347 -6.36 -3.45 8.07
CA VAL A 347 -6.68 -3.72 6.67
C VAL A 347 -7.59 -4.94 6.54
N LEU A 348 -7.29 -6.03 7.26
CA LEU A 348 -8.06 -7.27 7.23
C LEU A 348 -9.46 -7.07 7.83
N GLU A 349 -9.55 -6.33 8.94
CA GLU A 349 -10.81 -5.92 9.55
C GLU A 349 -11.67 -5.09 8.59
N LEU A 350 -11.05 -4.20 7.80
CA LEU A 350 -11.73 -3.43 6.77
C LEU A 350 -12.13 -4.29 5.56
N CYS A 351 -11.32 -5.26 5.15
CA CYS A 351 -11.69 -6.22 4.12
C CYS A 351 -12.92 -7.04 4.53
N ASP A 352 -12.97 -7.46 5.80
CA ASP A 352 -14.13 -8.16 6.36
C ASP A 352 -15.38 -7.27 6.36
N GLU A 353 -15.27 -6.01 6.78
CA GLU A 353 -16.38 -5.04 6.89
C GLU A 353 -16.88 -4.54 5.53
N LEU A 354 -15.97 -4.32 4.58
CA LEU A 354 -16.27 -3.78 3.26
C LEU A 354 -16.61 -4.87 2.25
N GLY A 355 -16.44 -6.15 2.59
CA GLY A 355 -16.70 -7.26 1.68
C GLY A 355 -15.68 -7.31 0.55
N ILE A 356 -14.40 -7.42 0.89
CA ILE A 356 -13.27 -7.55 -0.03
C ILE A 356 -12.55 -8.85 0.31
N LEU A 357 -12.46 -9.77 -0.64
CA LEU A 357 -11.71 -11.03 -0.50
C LEU A 357 -10.20 -10.77 -0.52
N VAL A 358 -9.41 -11.62 0.16
CA VAL A 358 -7.98 -11.37 0.40
C VAL A 358 -7.12 -12.57 -0.02
N TRP A 359 -6.03 -12.25 -0.74
CA TRP A 359 -4.77 -13.00 -0.74
C TRP A 359 -3.78 -12.24 0.12
N GLU A 360 -3.20 -12.92 1.11
CA GLU A 360 -2.08 -12.39 1.92
C GLU A 360 -0.90 -13.37 1.88
N GLU A 361 0.34 -12.88 1.82
CA GLU A 361 1.53 -13.71 1.59
C GLU A 361 2.70 -13.40 2.51
N ILE A 362 3.60 -14.38 2.70
CA ILE A 362 4.88 -14.15 3.37
C ILE A 362 5.87 -13.43 2.44
N PRO A 363 6.85 -12.68 2.98
CA PRO A 363 7.80 -11.91 2.17
C PRO A 363 8.92 -12.74 1.53
N TRP A 364 8.69 -14.01 1.20
CA TRP A 364 9.62 -14.76 0.34
C TRP A 364 9.49 -14.27 -1.10
N CYS A 365 10.12 -13.13 -1.38
CA CYS A 365 10.02 -12.39 -2.63
C CYS A 365 11.41 -12.24 -3.26
N ARG A 366 11.60 -12.84 -4.46
CA ARG A 366 12.87 -12.88 -5.21
C ARG A 366 14.02 -13.54 -4.46
N GLY A 367 15.25 -13.33 -4.92
CA GLY A 367 16.50 -13.67 -4.24
C GLY A 367 16.99 -15.11 -4.44
N GLY A 368 16.08 -16.09 -4.41
CA GLY A 368 16.40 -17.51 -4.36
C GLY A 368 16.01 -18.10 -2.99
N LEU A 369 16.89 -18.92 -2.40
CA LEU A 369 16.65 -19.56 -1.10
C LEU A 369 17.94 -19.55 -0.27
N GLY A 370 17.88 -18.95 0.92
CA GLY A 370 18.99 -18.90 1.87
C GLY A 370 19.13 -20.15 2.75
N GLY A 371 19.97 -20.04 3.78
CA GLY A 371 20.24 -21.09 4.74
C GLY A 371 19.11 -21.35 5.74
N GLU A 372 19.40 -22.10 6.81
CA GLU A 372 18.37 -22.52 7.77
C GLU A 372 17.74 -21.35 8.53
N SER A 373 18.47 -20.27 8.81
CA SER A 373 17.88 -19.07 9.45
C SER A 373 16.85 -18.39 8.55
N TYR A 374 17.12 -18.31 7.25
CA TYR A 374 16.20 -17.80 6.23
C TYR A 374 14.94 -18.67 6.17
N ARG A 375 15.12 -20.00 6.05
CA ARG A 375 14.01 -20.96 6.01
C ARG A 375 13.17 -20.91 7.27
N GLN A 376 13.80 -20.81 8.44
CA GLN A 376 13.09 -20.68 9.71
C GLN A 376 12.29 -19.38 9.77
N GLN A 377 12.83 -18.26 9.29
CA GLN A 377 12.07 -17.00 9.19
C GLN A 377 10.83 -17.16 8.32
N CYS A 378 10.92 -17.83 7.15
CA CYS A 378 9.75 -18.11 6.31
C CYS A 378 8.68 -18.93 7.05
N ARG A 379 9.08 -19.97 7.80
CA ARG A 379 8.15 -20.80 8.59
C ARG A 379 7.50 -20.00 9.72
N ASP A 380 8.29 -19.22 10.43
CA ASP A 380 7.84 -18.41 11.56
C ASP A 380 6.83 -17.36 11.09
N MET A 381 7.14 -16.64 10.01
CA MET A 381 6.25 -15.63 9.44
C MET A 381 4.99 -16.24 8.81
N LEU A 382 5.06 -17.42 8.17
CA LEU A 382 3.87 -18.12 7.69
C LEU A 382 2.96 -18.55 8.84
N THR A 383 3.57 -19.10 9.90
CA THR A 383 2.86 -19.52 11.12
C THR A 383 2.22 -18.33 11.82
N ALA A 384 2.93 -17.21 11.90
CA ALA A 384 2.44 -15.97 12.48
C ALA A 384 1.28 -15.39 11.67
N MET A 385 1.43 -15.25 10.35
CA MET A 385 0.39 -14.72 9.45
C MET A 385 -0.90 -15.55 9.56
N ILE A 386 -0.82 -16.87 9.38
CA ILE A 386 -2.01 -17.74 9.47
C ILE A 386 -2.60 -17.68 10.87
N GLY A 387 -1.78 -17.78 11.93
CA GLY A 387 -2.27 -17.74 13.30
C GLY A 387 -2.92 -16.41 13.67
N GLN A 388 -2.39 -15.28 13.22
CA GLN A 388 -2.88 -13.95 13.57
C GLN A 388 -4.14 -13.58 12.78
N HIS A 389 -4.23 -14.02 11.52
CA HIS A 389 -5.31 -13.63 10.60
C HIS A 389 -6.33 -14.76 10.30
N TYR A 390 -6.25 -15.89 11.01
CA TYR A 390 -7.11 -17.06 10.85
C TYR A 390 -8.62 -16.76 10.78
N ASN A 391 -9.09 -15.83 11.63
CA ASN A 391 -10.52 -15.58 11.84
C ASN A 391 -11.17 -14.73 10.73
N HIS A 392 -10.38 -14.08 9.86
CA HIS A 392 -10.90 -13.14 8.86
C HIS A 392 -11.62 -13.90 7.72
N PRO A 393 -12.96 -13.75 7.56
CA PRO A 393 -13.68 -14.40 6.46
C PRO A 393 -13.24 -13.91 5.09
N SER A 394 -12.67 -12.70 5.00
CA SER A 394 -12.13 -12.12 3.77
C SER A 394 -10.99 -12.96 3.17
N VAL A 395 -10.14 -13.58 4.00
CA VAL A 395 -8.99 -14.35 3.50
C VAL A 395 -9.44 -15.66 2.88
N ILE A 396 -8.96 -15.90 1.65
CA ILE A 396 -9.18 -17.14 0.90
C ILE A 396 -7.88 -17.78 0.39
N LEU A 397 -6.77 -17.02 0.35
CA LEU A 397 -5.47 -17.49 -0.14
C LEU A 397 -4.35 -17.09 0.82
N TRP A 398 -3.52 -18.08 1.18
CA TRP A 398 -2.23 -17.89 1.84
C TRP A 398 -1.10 -18.01 0.80
N GLY A 399 -0.49 -16.88 0.46
CA GLY A 399 0.61 -16.82 -0.48
C GLY A 399 1.94 -17.25 0.14
N LEU A 400 2.70 -18.08 -0.57
CA LEU A 400 3.95 -18.64 -0.07
C LEU A 400 5.19 -17.92 -0.63
N GLY A 401 5.01 -17.06 -1.62
CA GLY A 401 6.11 -16.30 -2.23
C GLY A 401 5.75 -15.68 -3.58
N ASN A 402 6.63 -14.79 -4.03
CA ASN A 402 6.52 -14.04 -5.27
C ASN A 402 7.86 -14.04 -6.02
N GLU A 403 7.84 -14.40 -7.31
CA GLU A 403 9.01 -14.34 -8.19
C GLU A 403 10.21 -15.12 -7.63
N ASN A 404 9.95 -16.28 -7.02
CA ASN A 404 10.99 -17.15 -6.45
C ASN A 404 11.90 -17.76 -7.53
N ASP A 405 11.58 -17.55 -8.81
CA ASP A 405 12.43 -17.86 -9.96
C ASP A 405 13.54 -16.82 -10.22
N TRP A 406 13.58 -15.73 -9.43
CA TRP A 406 14.54 -14.65 -9.61
C TRP A 406 15.88 -14.92 -8.91
N GLU A 407 16.88 -15.35 -9.68
CA GLU A 407 18.26 -15.60 -9.24
C GLU A 407 19.04 -14.28 -9.06
N CYS A 408 19.23 -13.81 -7.81
CA CYS A 408 19.98 -12.55 -7.59
C CYS A 408 20.73 -12.40 -6.26
N ASP A 409 20.37 -13.11 -5.18
CA ASP A 409 20.98 -12.87 -3.86
C ASP A 409 22.14 -13.80 -3.51
N PHE A 410 22.21 -14.98 -4.15
CA PHE A 410 23.19 -16.02 -3.84
C PHE A 410 24.01 -16.41 -5.07
N ASP A 411 25.21 -16.97 -4.87
CA ASP A 411 26.07 -17.50 -5.94
C ASP A 411 25.63 -18.90 -6.43
N TYR A 412 24.51 -19.39 -5.91
CA TYR A 412 23.85 -20.64 -6.29
C TYR A 412 22.34 -20.42 -6.45
N PHE A 413 21.74 -21.26 -7.29
CA PHE A 413 20.29 -21.31 -7.47
C PHE A 413 19.86 -22.75 -7.75
N ASP A 414 19.20 -23.38 -6.80
CA ASP A 414 18.75 -24.77 -6.90
C ASP A 414 17.22 -24.85 -6.93
N GLN A 415 16.67 -25.08 -8.12
CA GLN A 415 15.22 -25.23 -8.31
C GLN A 415 14.63 -26.39 -7.50
N GLN A 416 15.39 -27.47 -7.29
CA GLN A 416 14.89 -28.62 -6.54
C GLN A 416 14.83 -28.33 -5.04
N ASP A 417 15.77 -27.55 -4.51
CA ASP A 417 15.74 -27.09 -3.12
C ASP A 417 14.61 -26.08 -2.88
N ILE A 418 14.41 -25.14 -3.82
CA ILE A 418 13.26 -24.21 -3.82
C ILE A 418 11.94 -24.99 -3.85
N ARG A 419 11.81 -26.00 -4.73
CA ARG A 419 10.61 -26.87 -4.77
C ARG A 419 10.39 -27.62 -3.47
N ALA A 420 11.44 -28.20 -2.89
CA ALA A 420 11.34 -28.94 -1.64
C ALA A 420 10.85 -28.04 -0.50
N PHE A 421 11.41 -26.83 -0.39
CA PHE A 421 11.01 -25.87 0.63
C PHE A 421 9.62 -25.27 0.37
N MET A 422 9.27 -25.00 -0.90
CA MET A 422 7.91 -24.57 -1.28
C MET A 422 6.87 -25.62 -0.88
N LYS A 423 7.16 -26.91 -1.09
CA LYS A 423 6.29 -28.02 -0.66
C LYS A 423 6.17 -28.10 0.85
N GLU A 424 7.26 -27.87 1.58
CA GLU A 424 7.25 -27.80 3.03
C GLU A 424 6.32 -26.68 3.55
N LEU A 425 6.41 -25.48 2.98
CA LEU A 425 5.54 -24.35 3.35
C LEU A 425 4.07 -24.60 2.97
N HIS A 426 3.81 -25.23 1.82
CA HIS A 426 2.47 -25.64 1.42
C HIS A 426 1.86 -26.62 2.43
N ASP A 427 2.61 -27.65 2.82
CA ASP A 427 2.16 -28.63 3.82
C ASP A 427 1.94 -28.00 5.19
N LEU A 428 2.84 -27.09 5.60
CA LEU A 428 2.70 -26.33 6.84
C LEU A 428 1.44 -25.46 6.82
N SER A 429 1.14 -24.78 5.72
CA SER A 429 -0.06 -23.97 5.56
C SER A 429 -1.33 -24.82 5.75
N HIS A 430 -1.45 -25.96 5.07
CA HIS A 430 -2.62 -26.85 5.22
C HIS A 430 -2.70 -27.53 6.58
N LEU A 431 -1.57 -27.75 7.27
CA LEU A 431 -1.56 -28.23 8.65
C LEU A 431 -2.14 -27.17 9.62
N LEU A 432 -1.78 -25.90 9.41
CA LEU A 432 -2.22 -24.79 10.25
C LEU A 432 -3.67 -24.37 9.94
N ASP A 433 -4.04 -24.34 8.67
CA ASP A 433 -5.37 -23.94 8.20
C ASP A 433 -5.81 -24.74 6.96
N PRO A 434 -6.48 -25.89 7.15
CA PRO A 434 -6.99 -26.69 6.03
C PRO A 434 -8.19 -26.06 5.31
N SER A 435 -8.73 -24.92 5.80
CA SER A 435 -9.93 -24.29 5.24
C SER A 435 -9.63 -23.28 4.11
N ARG A 436 -8.35 -23.02 3.84
CA ARG A 436 -7.89 -22.07 2.83
C ARG A 436 -6.87 -22.71 1.90
N LEU A 437 -6.69 -22.06 0.76
CA LEU A 437 -5.82 -22.53 -0.31
C LEU A 437 -4.49 -21.78 -0.28
N THR A 438 -3.44 -22.43 -0.74
CA THR A 438 -2.12 -21.84 -0.96
C THR A 438 -2.00 -21.26 -2.36
N ALA A 439 -1.20 -20.20 -2.49
CA ALA A 439 -0.88 -19.62 -3.79
C ALA A 439 0.56 -19.15 -3.90
N ILE A 440 1.05 -19.02 -5.13
CA ILE A 440 2.28 -18.29 -5.46
C ILE A 440 2.10 -17.51 -6.76
N ARG A 441 2.93 -16.49 -6.96
CA ARG A 441 3.04 -15.78 -8.23
C ARG A 441 4.42 -15.98 -8.85
N ARG A 442 4.43 -16.31 -10.15
CA ARG A 442 5.60 -16.39 -11.04
C ARG A 442 6.73 -17.26 -10.48
N CYS A 443 6.52 -18.57 -10.53
CA CYS A 443 7.56 -19.57 -10.32
C CYS A 443 7.12 -20.85 -11.03
N GLU A 444 7.39 -20.92 -12.33
CA GLU A 444 6.80 -21.94 -13.22
C GLU A 444 7.16 -23.36 -12.80
N PHE A 445 8.39 -23.55 -12.28
CA PHE A 445 8.86 -24.83 -11.79
C PHE A 445 8.29 -25.20 -10.41
N CYS A 446 7.42 -24.40 -9.78
CA CYS A 446 6.72 -24.72 -8.53
C CYS A 446 5.18 -24.76 -8.67
N LYS A 447 4.64 -24.52 -9.87
CA LYS A 447 3.18 -24.38 -10.08
C LYS A 447 2.36 -25.63 -9.80
N ASP A 448 2.99 -26.81 -9.77
CA ASP A 448 2.39 -28.11 -9.46
C ASP A 448 2.31 -28.40 -7.95
N ILE A 449 2.88 -27.53 -7.11
CA ILE A 449 2.92 -27.68 -5.65
C ILE A 449 1.73 -27.00 -4.98
N ILE A 450 1.33 -25.83 -5.46
CA ILE A 450 0.30 -24.99 -4.81
C ILE A 450 -1.11 -25.27 -5.33
N ASP A 451 -2.12 -24.76 -4.62
CA ASP A 451 -3.52 -24.93 -5.01
C ASP A 451 -3.96 -23.96 -6.12
N VAL A 452 -3.51 -22.70 -6.06
CA VAL A 452 -3.84 -21.64 -7.03
C VAL A 452 -2.58 -20.97 -7.55
N TYR A 453 -2.42 -20.93 -8.88
CA TYR A 453 -1.24 -20.36 -9.53
C TYR A 453 -1.54 -19.04 -10.23
N SER A 454 -0.64 -18.07 -10.07
CA SER A 454 -0.56 -16.89 -10.93
C SER A 454 0.74 -16.88 -11.74
N PRO A 455 0.69 -16.88 -13.08
CA PRO A 455 1.85 -16.56 -13.92
C PRO A 455 2.08 -15.03 -13.98
N SER A 456 3.10 -14.63 -14.74
CA SER A 456 3.33 -13.22 -15.12
C SER A 456 2.65 -12.93 -16.47
N ILE A 457 1.68 -12.00 -16.49
CA ILE A 457 0.99 -11.55 -17.71
C ILE A 457 0.85 -10.02 -17.67
N TRP A 458 1.69 -9.33 -18.43
CA TRP A 458 1.78 -7.88 -18.53
C TRP A 458 1.58 -7.39 -19.98
N ALA A 459 0.56 -7.94 -20.66
CA ALA A 459 0.27 -7.63 -22.06
C ALA A 459 0.13 -6.11 -22.29
N GLY A 460 1.01 -5.55 -23.12
CA GLY A 460 1.03 -4.11 -23.40
C GLY A 460 1.96 -3.30 -22.49
N TRP A 461 2.58 -3.86 -21.46
CA TRP A 461 3.55 -3.11 -20.66
C TRP A 461 4.97 -3.62 -20.84
N TYR A 462 5.33 -4.69 -20.14
CA TYR A 462 6.65 -5.30 -20.25
C TYR A 462 6.83 -6.09 -21.54
N ARG A 463 5.75 -6.61 -22.14
CA ARG A 463 5.83 -7.36 -23.40
C ARG A 463 4.49 -7.39 -24.14
N GLY A 464 4.58 -7.47 -25.48
CA GLY A 464 3.42 -7.57 -26.36
C GLY A 464 2.54 -6.32 -26.35
N ILE A 465 1.30 -6.46 -26.81
CA ILE A 465 0.30 -5.39 -26.84
C ILE A 465 -0.89 -5.75 -25.94
N TYR A 466 -1.57 -4.76 -25.39
CA TYR A 466 -2.68 -5.01 -24.45
C TYR A 466 -3.85 -5.78 -25.05
N THR A 467 -3.98 -5.78 -26.38
CA THR A 467 -5.01 -6.56 -27.08
C THR A 467 -4.79 -8.06 -27.02
N ASP A 468 -3.57 -8.52 -26.68
CA ASP A 468 -3.24 -9.94 -26.56
C ASP A 468 -3.67 -10.54 -25.20
N TYR A 469 -4.13 -9.71 -24.26
CA TYR A 469 -4.49 -10.08 -22.88
C TYR A 469 -5.36 -11.34 -22.78
N GLU A 470 -6.46 -11.41 -23.54
CA GLU A 470 -7.39 -12.54 -23.48
C GLU A 470 -6.71 -13.84 -23.93
N SER A 471 -5.93 -13.78 -25.01
CA SER A 471 -5.22 -14.94 -25.56
C SER A 471 -4.13 -15.45 -24.63
N SER A 472 -3.36 -14.54 -24.02
CA SER A 472 -2.34 -14.90 -23.02
C SER A 472 -2.97 -15.51 -21.77
N SER A 473 -4.07 -14.91 -21.30
CA SER A 473 -4.79 -15.41 -20.13
C SER A 473 -5.38 -16.80 -20.41
N ARG A 474 -5.92 -17.03 -21.61
CA ARG A 474 -6.44 -18.35 -22.01
C ARG A 474 -5.34 -19.40 -21.99
N SER A 475 -4.20 -19.11 -22.62
CA SER A 475 -3.08 -20.06 -22.67
C SER A 475 -2.56 -20.39 -21.26
N ALA A 476 -2.43 -19.39 -20.40
CA ALA A 476 -2.06 -19.61 -19.01
C ALA A 476 -3.07 -20.45 -18.22
N PHE A 477 -4.35 -20.16 -18.39
CA PHE A 477 -5.45 -20.90 -17.74
C PHE A 477 -5.48 -22.37 -18.13
N GLU A 478 -5.20 -22.70 -19.39
CA GLU A 478 -5.15 -24.09 -19.87
C GLU A 478 -3.97 -24.88 -19.28
N ASN A 479 -2.94 -24.19 -18.77
CA ASN A 479 -1.70 -24.79 -18.29
C ASN A 479 -1.67 -25.11 -16.77
N VAL A 480 -2.72 -24.76 -16.02
CA VAL A 480 -2.83 -25.00 -14.57
C VAL A 480 -4.24 -25.43 -14.17
N GLY A 481 -4.36 -26.14 -13.04
CA GLY A 481 -5.66 -26.58 -12.52
C GLY A 481 -6.53 -25.42 -12.04
N SER A 482 -5.97 -24.52 -11.23
CA SER A 482 -6.64 -23.31 -10.74
C SER A 482 -5.80 -22.08 -11.09
N PHE A 483 -6.30 -21.28 -12.02
CA PHE A 483 -5.64 -20.07 -12.51
C PHE A 483 -6.20 -18.84 -11.82
N PHE A 484 -5.35 -17.88 -11.45
CA PHE A 484 -5.76 -16.53 -11.08
C PHE A 484 -4.69 -15.54 -11.55
N HIS A 485 -5.05 -14.54 -12.35
CA HIS A 485 -4.10 -13.55 -12.84
C HIS A 485 -3.83 -12.43 -11.81
N MET A 486 -2.68 -12.52 -11.14
CA MET A 486 -2.14 -11.45 -10.31
C MET A 486 -1.10 -10.62 -11.04
N GLU A 487 -1.27 -9.31 -10.94
CA GLU A 487 -0.42 -8.25 -11.49
C GLU A 487 -0.54 -8.07 -13.00
N TRP A 488 -1.07 -6.91 -13.34
CA TRP A 488 -1.08 -6.29 -14.67
C TRP A 488 -1.27 -4.79 -14.47
N GLY A 489 -0.86 -3.98 -15.43
CA GLY A 489 -0.86 -2.53 -15.26
C GLY A 489 0.20 -1.87 -16.12
N ALA A 490 0.27 -0.55 -16.05
CA ALA A 490 1.26 0.27 -16.75
C ALA A 490 1.58 1.49 -15.89
N ASP A 491 2.84 1.92 -15.88
CA ASP A 491 3.19 3.17 -15.21
C ASP A 491 2.54 4.33 -15.96
N ASN A 492 2.03 5.28 -15.20
CA ASN A 492 1.40 6.48 -15.73
C ASN A 492 1.74 7.67 -14.83
N LEU A 493 2.49 8.64 -15.37
CA LEU A 493 2.79 9.87 -14.67
C LEU A 493 1.49 10.69 -14.61
N ALA A 494 1.03 10.97 -13.40
CA ALA A 494 -0.18 11.77 -13.18
C ALA A 494 -0.06 13.11 -13.95
N THR A 495 -1.16 13.56 -14.56
CA THR A 495 -1.26 14.77 -15.38
C THR A 495 -0.55 14.71 -16.75
N ARG A 496 0.12 13.60 -17.09
CA ARG A 496 0.70 13.41 -18.43
C ARG A 496 -0.34 12.79 -19.36
N HIS A 497 -0.72 13.56 -20.37
CA HIS A 497 -1.69 13.15 -21.39
C HIS A 497 -1.09 13.27 -22.79
N VAL A 498 -1.62 12.49 -23.74
CA VAL A 498 -1.35 12.59 -25.17
C VAL A 498 -2.66 12.56 -25.96
N GLU A 499 -2.67 13.19 -27.13
CA GLU A 499 -3.87 13.25 -27.98
C GLU A 499 -4.21 11.93 -28.68
N LYS A 500 -3.23 11.06 -28.96
CA LYS A 500 -3.41 9.74 -29.58
C LYS A 500 -2.42 8.73 -29.00
N THR A 501 -2.95 7.66 -28.42
CA THR A 501 -2.20 6.54 -27.82
C THR A 501 -1.56 5.60 -28.85
N PHE A 502 -2.24 5.38 -29.99
CA PHE A 502 -2.01 4.19 -30.80
C PHE A 502 -0.95 4.34 -31.91
N THR A 503 -0.56 5.55 -32.31
CA THR A 503 0.39 5.76 -33.42
C THR A 503 1.87 5.63 -33.01
N GLY A 504 2.14 5.40 -31.73
CA GLY A 504 3.50 5.37 -31.17
C GLY A 504 4.08 3.99 -30.93
N PHE A 505 3.33 2.89 -31.12
CA PHE A 505 3.75 1.53 -30.72
C PHE A 505 3.68 0.50 -31.85
N GLU A 506 3.56 0.94 -33.10
CA GLU A 506 3.52 0.05 -34.26
C GLU A 506 4.78 -0.80 -34.42
N PHE A 507 5.87 -0.41 -33.75
CA PHE A 507 7.13 -1.14 -33.70
C PHE A 507 7.12 -2.32 -32.70
N ILE A 508 6.14 -2.43 -31.81
CA ILE A 508 6.06 -3.55 -30.87
C ILE A 508 5.57 -4.80 -31.62
N PRO A 509 6.31 -5.93 -31.58
CA PRO A 509 5.91 -7.16 -32.24
C PRO A 509 4.53 -7.65 -31.78
N ARG A 510 3.65 -7.97 -32.74
CA ARG A 510 2.29 -8.49 -32.48
C ARG A 510 2.24 -10.00 -32.57
N GLY A 511 1.40 -10.65 -31.76
CA GLY A 511 1.09 -12.08 -31.92
C GLY A 511 2.26 -13.03 -31.62
N VAL A 512 3.26 -12.58 -30.85
CA VAL A 512 4.41 -13.40 -30.45
C VAL A 512 4.06 -14.34 -29.28
N GLY A 513 2.87 -14.18 -28.67
CA GLY A 513 2.35 -15.05 -27.61
C GLY A 513 3.02 -14.90 -26.25
N ALA A 514 4.13 -14.16 -26.16
CA ALA A 514 4.83 -13.85 -24.91
C ALA A 514 4.36 -12.48 -24.37
N THR A 515 3.76 -12.46 -23.20
CA THR A 515 3.34 -11.25 -22.46
C THR A 515 3.90 -11.22 -21.04
N ASP A 516 4.80 -12.15 -20.73
CA ASP A 516 5.49 -12.30 -19.45
C ASP A 516 6.59 -11.25 -19.27
N GLU A 517 6.77 -10.81 -18.02
CA GLU A 517 7.94 -10.07 -17.57
C GLU A 517 9.11 -11.04 -17.36
N ARG A 518 10.26 -10.74 -17.97
CA ARG A 518 11.52 -11.45 -17.79
C ARG A 518 12.57 -10.54 -17.17
N ASP A 519 13.65 -11.13 -16.68
CA ASP A 519 14.77 -10.35 -16.15
C ASP A 519 15.26 -9.30 -17.17
N GLY A 520 15.50 -8.09 -16.69
CA GLY A 520 15.83 -6.91 -17.47
C GLY A 520 14.66 -6.13 -18.08
N ASP A 521 13.44 -6.70 -18.20
CA ASP A 521 12.31 -5.98 -18.84
C ASP A 521 11.84 -4.74 -18.04
N TYR A 522 12.07 -4.74 -16.74
CA TYR A 522 11.80 -3.62 -15.82
C TYR A 522 12.79 -2.46 -15.94
N LEU A 523 13.95 -2.68 -16.59
CA LEU A 523 14.95 -1.65 -16.82
C LEU A 523 14.53 -0.73 -17.98
N LEU A 524 14.91 0.55 -17.88
CA LEU A 524 14.73 1.54 -18.94
C LEU A 524 15.78 1.45 -20.07
N THR A 525 16.62 0.42 -20.05
CA THR A 525 17.66 0.18 -21.07
C THR A 525 17.65 -1.28 -21.53
N GLY A 526 18.19 -1.54 -22.71
CA GLY A 526 18.30 -2.90 -23.26
C GLY A 526 16.95 -3.58 -23.58
N GLY A 527 17.03 -4.84 -24.00
CA GLY A 527 15.87 -5.69 -24.34
C GLY A 527 15.16 -5.31 -25.65
N GLU A 528 14.12 -6.09 -25.99
CA GLU A 528 13.26 -5.85 -27.15
C GLU A 528 12.35 -4.64 -26.96
N PRO A 529 11.81 -4.04 -28.04
CA PRO A 529 10.86 -2.94 -27.95
C PRO A 529 9.62 -3.28 -27.12
N ARG A 530 9.27 -2.39 -26.19
CA ARG A 530 8.19 -2.58 -25.21
C ARG A 530 7.73 -1.25 -24.63
N VAL A 531 6.46 -1.13 -24.23
CA VAL A 531 5.87 0.13 -23.75
C VAL A 531 6.53 0.60 -22.45
N SER A 532 6.93 -0.31 -21.56
CA SER A 532 7.60 0.07 -20.31
C SER A 532 8.88 0.88 -20.54
N ARG A 533 9.57 0.68 -21.66
CA ARG A 533 10.80 1.39 -22.04
C ARG A 533 10.54 2.52 -23.04
N ASP A 534 9.75 2.23 -24.07
CA ASP A 534 9.60 3.10 -25.25
C ASP A 534 8.32 3.95 -25.23
N GLY A 535 7.45 3.75 -24.23
CA GLY A 535 6.21 4.49 -24.07
C GLY A 535 6.37 5.84 -23.38
N ASP A 536 5.31 6.65 -23.50
CA ASP A 536 5.26 8.00 -22.94
C ASP A 536 4.89 8.04 -21.45
N TRP A 537 4.43 6.91 -20.89
CA TRP A 537 3.93 6.78 -19.51
C TRP A 537 2.78 7.76 -19.25
N SER A 538 1.91 7.96 -20.25
CA SER A 538 0.72 8.81 -20.14
C SER A 538 -0.45 8.10 -19.46
N GLU A 539 -1.28 8.88 -18.78
CA GLU A 539 -2.58 8.40 -18.30
C GLU A 539 -3.47 7.96 -19.47
N THR A 540 -3.31 8.57 -20.65
CA THR A 540 -4.06 8.23 -21.86
C THR A 540 -3.88 6.76 -22.23
N TYR A 541 -2.63 6.29 -22.27
CA TYR A 541 -2.32 4.90 -22.59
C TYR A 541 -2.92 3.95 -21.56
N PHE A 542 -2.67 4.21 -20.27
CA PHE A 542 -3.11 3.30 -19.23
C PHE A 542 -4.64 3.21 -19.12
N CYS A 543 -5.36 4.33 -19.28
CA CYS A 543 -6.82 4.34 -19.31
C CYS A 543 -7.40 3.45 -20.43
N GLU A 544 -6.79 3.46 -21.62
CA GLU A 544 -7.23 2.59 -22.73
C GLU A 544 -6.88 1.13 -22.51
N MET A 545 -5.71 0.86 -21.90
CA MET A 545 -5.33 -0.49 -21.51
C MET A 545 -6.31 -1.07 -20.48
N ILE A 546 -6.67 -0.32 -19.44
CA ILE A 546 -7.65 -0.74 -18.43
C ILE A 546 -9.00 -1.01 -19.09
N ASP A 547 -9.49 -0.07 -19.91
CA ASP A 547 -10.76 -0.21 -20.63
C ASP A 547 -10.81 -1.48 -21.49
N TRP A 548 -9.71 -1.81 -22.17
CA TRP A 548 -9.58 -3.06 -22.92
C TRP A 548 -9.63 -4.31 -22.02
N TYR A 549 -8.86 -4.31 -20.94
CA TYR A 549 -8.82 -5.43 -20.00
C TYR A 549 -10.21 -5.70 -19.40
N LEU A 550 -10.86 -4.66 -18.89
CA LEU A 550 -12.15 -4.78 -18.20
C LEU A 550 -13.27 -5.24 -19.13
N LYS A 551 -13.35 -4.71 -20.37
CA LYS A 551 -14.37 -5.20 -21.32
C LYS A 551 -14.11 -6.63 -21.78
N SER A 552 -12.85 -7.06 -21.89
CA SER A 552 -12.50 -8.45 -22.21
C SER A 552 -12.89 -9.41 -21.08
N GLN A 553 -12.64 -9.04 -19.82
CA GLN A 553 -13.01 -9.86 -18.65
C GLN A 553 -14.52 -10.17 -18.58
N GLU A 554 -15.39 -9.29 -19.08
CA GLU A 554 -16.83 -9.53 -19.13
C GLU A 554 -17.22 -10.71 -20.06
N GLN A 555 -16.37 -11.06 -21.04
CA GLN A 555 -16.58 -12.18 -21.95
C GLN A 555 -15.84 -13.47 -21.54
N MET A 556 -15.03 -13.42 -20.48
CA MET A 556 -14.23 -14.55 -19.99
C MET A 556 -14.97 -15.28 -18.86
N ASP A 557 -16.01 -16.06 -19.21
CA ASP A 557 -16.84 -16.80 -18.26
C ASP A 557 -16.07 -17.80 -17.37
N TRP A 558 -14.97 -18.33 -17.90
CA TRP A 558 -14.01 -19.24 -17.27
C TRP A 558 -13.03 -18.55 -16.31
N LEU A 559 -12.87 -17.22 -16.38
CA LEU A 559 -11.88 -16.50 -15.58
C LEU A 559 -12.32 -16.45 -14.11
N THR A 560 -11.43 -16.82 -13.20
CA THR A 560 -11.57 -16.62 -11.75
C THR A 560 -11.60 -15.13 -11.42
N GLY A 561 -10.60 -14.40 -11.92
CA GLY A 561 -10.52 -12.95 -11.92
C GLY A 561 -9.13 -12.47 -12.26
N ALA A 562 -8.90 -11.18 -12.04
CA ALA A 562 -7.57 -10.58 -12.17
C ALA A 562 -7.38 -9.45 -11.15
N ALA A 563 -6.14 -9.21 -10.71
CA ALA A 563 -5.80 -8.11 -9.81
C ALA A 563 -4.79 -7.15 -10.43
N GLN A 564 -5.20 -5.89 -10.60
CA GLN A 564 -4.34 -4.82 -11.13
C GLN A 564 -3.24 -4.47 -10.12
N TRP A 565 -2.01 -4.28 -10.61
CA TRP A 565 -0.86 -3.83 -9.81
C TRP A 565 -0.53 -2.37 -10.15
N ALA A 566 -0.68 -1.42 -9.23
CA ALA A 566 -1.30 -1.51 -7.90
C ALA A 566 -2.33 -0.38 -7.70
N PHE A 567 -3.05 -0.37 -6.59
CA PHE A 567 -4.08 0.64 -6.33
C PHE A 567 -3.50 2.07 -6.26
N LYS A 568 -2.43 2.23 -5.49
CA LYS A 568 -1.79 3.51 -5.19
C LYS A 568 -0.32 3.47 -5.62
N ASP A 569 0.19 4.58 -6.14
CA ASP A 569 1.63 4.74 -6.39
C ASP A 569 2.40 4.51 -5.09
N PHE A 570 3.57 3.89 -5.18
CA PHE A 570 4.36 3.56 -4.01
C PHE A 570 5.86 3.62 -4.31
N SER A 571 6.64 3.85 -3.26
CA SER A 571 8.08 3.96 -3.35
C SER A 571 8.78 2.62 -3.61
N THR A 572 9.87 2.65 -4.38
CA THR A 572 10.73 1.49 -4.66
C THR A 572 12.19 1.92 -4.87
N PRO A 573 13.17 1.20 -4.28
CA PRO A 573 14.58 1.57 -4.37
C PRO A 573 15.21 1.22 -5.73
N VAL A 574 14.54 0.41 -6.57
CA VAL A 574 15.12 -0.11 -7.83
C VAL A 574 14.73 0.70 -9.07
N ARG A 575 14.06 1.85 -8.90
CA ARG A 575 13.63 2.73 -10.01
C ARG A 575 14.13 4.18 -9.88
N PRO A 576 15.45 4.43 -9.72
CA PRO A 576 15.97 5.79 -9.56
C PRO A 576 15.67 6.70 -10.76
N ASP A 577 15.50 6.11 -11.96
CA ASP A 577 15.34 6.85 -13.21
C ASP A 577 13.87 6.99 -13.67
N SER A 578 12.90 6.59 -12.84
CA SER A 578 11.48 6.81 -13.11
C SER A 578 11.17 8.31 -13.30
N PRO A 579 10.14 8.69 -14.09
CA PRO A 579 9.71 10.09 -14.24
C PRO A 579 9.53 10.88 -12.93
N ILE A 580 9.13 10.20 -11.85
CA ILE A 580 9.41 10.61 -10.47
C ILE A 580 10.41 9.58 -9.92
N PRO A 581 11.66 9.97 -9.58
CA PRO A 581 12.68 9.06 -9.09
C PRO A 581 12.18 8.21 -7.92
N TYR A 582 12.54 6.93 -7.91
CA TYR A 582 12.18 5.94 -6.90
C TYR A 582 10.67 5.64 -6.77
N LEU A 583 9.84 6.06 -7.72
CA LEU A 583 8.40 5.77 -7.70
C LEU A 583 8.02 4.66 -8.68
N ASN A 584 7.24 3.69 -8.20
CA ASN A 584 6.40 2.84 -9.05
C ASN A 584 5.08 3.57 -9.28
N MET A 585 4.80 3.94 -10.53
CA MET A 585 3.69 4.82 -10.92
C MET A 585 2.56 4.05 -11.59
N LYS A 586 2.46 2.74 -11.34
CA LYS A 586 1.35 1.91 -11.84
C LYS A 586 0.05 2.11 -11.05
N GLY A 587 0.09 2.95 -10.02
CA GLY A 587 -1.07 3.36 -9.25
C GLY A 587 -2.14 4.01 -10.12
N ILE A 588 -3.40 3.77 -9.76
CA ILE A 588 -4.56 4.49 -10.31
C ILE A 588 -4.95 5.70 -9.44
N ILE A 589 -4.29 5.86 -8.30
CA ILE A 589 -4.24 7.09 -7.50
C ILE A 589 -2.77 7.40 -7.18
N GLU A 590 -2.43 8.68 -7.04
CA GLU A 590 -1.11 9.14 -6.58
C GLU A 590 -0.86 8.69 -5.13
N ARG A 591 0.41 8.74 -4.70
CA ARG A 591 0.87 8.28 -3.38
C ARG A 591 0.20 8.99 -2.19
N ASP A 592 -0.44 10.14 -2.41
CA ASP A 592 -1.15 10.98 -1.43
C ASP A 592 -2.69 10.88 -1.48
N PHE A 593 -3.24 9.87 -2.18
CA PHE A 593 -4.67 9.65 -2.44
C PHE A 593 -5.30 10.45 -3.58
N THR A 594 -4.57 11.34 -4.26
CA THR A 594 -5.11 12.05 -5.42
C THR A 594 -5.48 11.07 -6.53
N LYS A 595 -6.75 11.06 -6.95
CA LYS A 595 -7.24 10.13 -7.97
C LYS A 595 -6.72 10.50 -9.36
N LYS A 596 -6.14 9.54 -10.06
CA LYS A 596 -5.82 9.65 -11.49
C LYS A 596 -7.06 9.35 -12.34
N ASP A 597 -7.04 9.65 -13.64
CA ASP A 597 -8.16 9.34 -14.53
C ASP A 597 -8.42 7.82 -14.61
N ALA A 598 -7.36 7.02 -14.45
CA ALA A 598 -7.42 5.57 -14.38
C ALA A 598 -8.39 5.03 -13.30
N TYR A 599 -8.51 5.69 -12.15
CA TYR A 599 -9.45 5.31 -11.08
C TYR A 599 -10.89 5.26 -11.60
N TYR A 600 -11.28 6.25 -12.41
CA TYR A 600 -12.63 6.38 -12.92
C TYR A 600 -12.94 5.40 -14.04
N VAL A 601 -11.92 4.90 -14.75
CA VAL A 601 -12.09 3.78 -15.70
C VAL A 601 -12.58 2.55 -14.95
N PHE A 602 -11.89 2.12 -13.89
CA PHE A 602 -12.33 1.02 -13.03
C PHE A 602 -13.72 1.27 -12.43
N GLN A 603 -13.94 2.47 -11.88
CA GLN A 603 -15.23 2.81 -11.26
C GLN A 603 -16.40 2.75 -12.26
N SER A 604 -16.18 3.08 -13.54
CA SER A 604 -17.20 3.01 -14.58
C SER A 604 -17.62 1.58 -14.98
N TYR A 605 -16.77 0.59 -14.70
CA TYR A 605 -17.05 -0.84 -14.93
C TYR A 605 -17.54 -1.54 -13.66
N TRP A 606 -16.95 -1.23 -12.51
CA TRP A 606 -17.15 -2.01 -11.28
C TRP A 606 -18.04 -1.33 -10.25
N GLY A 607 -18.04 0.00 -10.22
CA GLY A 607 -18.79 0.81 -9.26
C GLY A 607 -20.31 0.68 -9.43
N GLN A 608 -21.02 0.67 -8.29
CA GLN A 608 -22.49 0.54 -8.28
C GLN A 608 -23.20 1.90 -8.36
N ALA A 609 -22.71 2.87 -7.58
CA ALA A 609 -23.26 4.23 -7.55
C ALA A 609 -23.17 4.88 -8.93
N PRO A 610 -24.26 5.51 -9.44
CA PRO A 610 -24.22 6.27 -10.68
C PRO A 610 -23.06 7.27 -10.68
N MET A 611 -22.23 7.24 -11.73
CA MET A 611 -21.12 8.18 -11.91
C MET A 611 -20.89 8.49 -13.39
N ALA A 612 -20.31 9.65 -13.67
CA ALA A 612 -19.79 10.02 -14.98
C ALA A 612 -18.51 10.85 -14.78
N ARG A 613 -17.50 10.58 -15.60
CA ARG A 613 -16.21 11.29 -15.61
C ARG A 613 -15.78 11.53 -17.05
N ILE A 614 -15.67 12.80 -17.44
CA ILE A 614 -15.00 13.19 -18.68
C ILE A 614 -13.51 12.92 -18.47
N TYR A 615 -12.87 12.25 -19.43
CA TYR A 615 -11.42 12.05 -19.39
C TYR A 615 -10.67 13.38 -19.58
N GLY A 616 -9.59 13.61 -18.81
CA GLY A 616 -8.71 14.77 -18.99
C GLY A 616 -8.95 15.94 -18.04
N HIS A 617 -9.44 15.71 -16.82
CA HIS A 617 -9.55 16.77 -15.79
C HIS A 617 -8.20 17.42 -15.45
N THR A 618 -7.11 16.67 -15.63
CA THR A 618 -5.73 17.13 -15.45
C THR A 618 -5.03 17.46 -16.77
N MET A 619 -5.78 17.62 -17.86
CA MET A 619 -5.28 17.98 -19.20
C MET A 619 -5.70 19.43 -19.55
N PRO A 620 -5.02 20.44 -19.00
CA PRO A 620 -5.43 21.84 -19.16
C PRO A 620 -5.28 22.37 -20.60
N VAL A 621 -4.44 21.72 -21.42
CA VAL A 621 -4.21 22.08 -22.82
C VAL A 621 -4.32 20.85 -23.69
N ARG A 622 -5.27 20.88 -24.61
CA ARG A 622 -5.41 19.98 -25.76
C ARG A 622 -4.77 20.61 -26.99
N TRP A 623 -4.42 19.81 -27.98
CA TRP A 623 -3.72 20.34 -29.17
C TRP A 623 -4.04 19.57 -30.45
N GLY A 624 -3.83 20.21 -31.59
CA GLY A 624 -4.02 19.62 -32.90
C GLY A 624 -4.27 20.65 -33.99
N ALA A 625 -4.51 20.20 -35.23
CA ALA A 625 -4.87 21.15 -36.28
C ALA A 625 -6.27 21.75 -36.02
N ALA A 626 -6.52 22.98 -36.46
CA ALA A 626 -7.77 23.70 -36.20
C ALA A 626 -9.03 22.95 -36.69
N ASP A 627 -8.91 22.18 -37.77
CA ASP A 627 -10.00 21.38 -38.34
C ASP A 627 -9.95 19.89 -37.97
N GLU A 628 -9.01 19.49 -37.12
CA GLU A 628 -8.87 18.11 -36.69
C GLU A 628 -10.05 17.71 -35.79
N LEU A 629 -10.63 16.54 -36.07
CA LEU A 629 -11.58 15.93 -35.14
C LEU A 629 -10.83 15.39 -33.93
N LYS A 630 -11.33 15.74 -32.76
CA LYS A 630 -10.81 15.31 -31.46
C LYS A 630 -11.84 14.44 -30.78
N THR A 631 -11.35 13.33 -30.24
CA THR A 631 -12.16 12.45 -29.41
C THR A 631 -12.29 13.04 -28.00
N ILE A 632 -13.51 13.05 -27.46
CA ILE A 632 -13.80 13.26 -26.05
C ILE A 632 -14.37 11.95 -25.51
N LYS A 633 -13.75 11.39 -24.47
CA LYS A 633 -14.17 10.14 -23.81
C LYS A 633 -14.87 10.45 -22.50
N VAL A 634 -15.92 9.68 -22.18
CA VAL A 634 -16.58 9.70 -20.88
C VAL A 634 -16.58 8.29 -20.31
N TYR A 635 -16.01 8.13 -19.12
CA TYR A 635 -16.13 6.90 -18.34
C TYR A 635 -17.35 7.02 -17.42
N SER A 636 -18.35 6.18 -17.65
CA SER A 636 -19.61 6.18 -16.87
C SER A 636 -20.17 4.77 -16.75
N ASN A 637 -20.82 4.48 -15.62
CA ASN A 637 -21.62 3.26 -15.43
C ASN A 637 -23.11 3.48 -15.72
N CYS A 638 -23.49 4.65 -16.22
CA CYS A 638 -24.86 4.96 -16.63
C CYS A 638 -25.16 4.34 -18.01
N PRO A 639 -26.39 3.85 -18.25
CA PRO A 639 -26.80 3.32 -19.56
C PRO A 639 -26.73 4.34 -20.70
N GLU A 640 -26.86 5.63 -20.41
CA GLU A 640 -26.72 6.69 -21.41
C GLU A 640 -26.05 7.93 -20.84
N ALA A 641 -25.40 8.68 -21.72
CA ALA A 641 -24.81 9.98 -21.43
C ALA A 641 -24.98 10.94 -22.63
N GLU A 642 -25.23 12.21 -22.34
CA GLU A 642 -25.26 13.29 -23.32
C GLU A 642 -24.08 14.23 -23.07
N LEU A 643 -23.29 14.48 -24.11
CA LEU A 643 -22.14 15.38 -24.04
C LEU A 643 -22.50 16.74 -24.65
N PHE A 644 -22.06 17.81 -24.01
CA PHE A 644 -22.21 19.18 -24.45
C PHE A 644 -20.83 19.81 -24.63
N LEU A 645 -20.61 20.47 -25.75
CA LEU A 645 -19.42 21.28 -26.02
C LEU A 645 -19.85 22.73 -26.19
N ASN A 646 -19.35 23.62 -25.33
CA ASN A 646 -19.67 25.06 -25.34
C ASN A 646 -21.19 25.32 -25.33
N GLY A 647 -21.92 24.56 -24.53
CA GLY A 647 -23.38 24.63 -24.40
C GLY A 647 -24.18 23.96 -25.53
N VAL A 648 -23.52 23.39 -26.55
CA VAL A 648 -24.18 22.70 -27.67
C VAL A 648 -24.10 21.19 -27.46
N SER A 649 -25.24 20.50 -27.51
CA SER A 649 -25.30 19.04 -27.43
C SER A 649 -24.60 18.40 -28.63
N LEU A 650 -23.76 17.40 -28.36
CA LEU A 650 -23.15 16.49 -29.31
C LEU A 650 -23.94 15.17 -29.43
N GLY A 651 -25.12 15.11 -28.81
CA GLY A 651 -26.04 13.98 -28.84
C GLY A 651 -25.82 12.96 -27.73
N VAL A 652 -26.86 12.19 -27.47
CA VAL A 652 -26.88 11.08 -26.49
C VAL A 652 -26.18 9.87 -27.07
N LYS A 653 -25.35 9.20 -26.28
CA LYS A 653 -24.80 7.87 -26.57
C LYS A 653 -25.22 6.86 -25.52
N GLN A 654 -25.41 5.64 -25.96
CA GLN A 654 -25.73 4.49 -25.12
C GLN A 654 -24.44 3.76 -24.75
N ARG A 655 -24.36 3.31 -23.50
CA ARG A 655 -23.22 2.54 -22.98
C ARG A 655 -23.31 1.10 -23.46
N ASP A 656 -22.24 0.64 -24.07
CA ASP A 656 -22.00 -0.76 -24.45
C ASP A 656 -20.52 -1.05 -24.21
N SER A 657 -20.19 -1.85 -23.19
CA SER A 657 -18.82 -2.17 -22.80
C SER A 657 -17.99 -2.75 -23.94
N GLN A 658 -18.63 -3.47 -24.87
CA GLN A 658 -17.93 -4.09 -25.99
C GLN A 658 -17.65 -3.09 -27.12
N ASN A 659 -18.30 -1.92 -27.13
CA ASN A 659 -18.03 -0.83 -28.07
C ASN A 659 -16.83 0.01 -27.62
N PHE A 660 -15.65 -0.60 -27.57
CA PHE A 660 -14.40 0.04 -27.20
C PHE A 660 -14.04 1.24 -28.13
N PRO A 661 -13.42 2.32 -27.61
CA PRO A 661 -13.18 2.63 -26.19
C PRO A 661 -14.34 3.38 -25.51
N ALA A 662 -14.21 3.56 -24.20
CA ALA A 662 -15.11 4.22 -23.26
C ALA A 662 -16.53 3.65 -23.28
N ALA A 663 -16.66 2.33 -23.50
CA ALA A 663 -17.95 1.64 -23.61
C ALA A 663 -18.94 2.36 -24.56
N GLY A 664 -18.47 2.88 -25.70
CA GLY A 664 -19.29 3.62 -26.67
C GLY A 664 -19.47 5.11 -26.36
N LEU A 665 -19.18 5.56 -25.15
CA LEU A 665 -19.36 6.93 -24.67
C LEU A 665 -18.17 7.83 -25.09
N ARG A 666 -17.99 7.97 -26.39
CA ARG A 666 -16.97 8.83 -27.01
C ARG A 666 -17.56 9.68 -28.13
N TRP A 667 -17.14 10.92 -28.26
CA TRP A 667 -17.62 11.83 -29.32
C TRP A 667 -16.45 12.39 -30.12
N GLU A 668 -16.60 12.41 -31.44
CA GLU A 668 -15.69 13.09 -32.35
C GLU A 668 -16.22 14.47 -32.63
N THR A 669 -15.44 15.51 -32.33
CA THR A 669 -15.86 16.90 -32.53
C THR A 669 -14.69 17.79 -32.88
N LYS A 670 -14.96 18.95 -33.47
CA LYS A 670 -13.97 20.01 -33.63
C LYS A 670 -13.91 20.85 -32.36
N LEU A 671 -12.70 21.15 -31.89
CA LEU A 671 -12.48 22.08 -30.79
C LEU A 671 -12.19 23.47 -31.34
N MET A 672 -12.69 24.51 -30.67
CA MET A 672 -12.39 25.89 -31.06
C MET A 672 -11.00 26.26 -30.54
N PRO A 673 -10.14 26.93 -31.32
CA PRO A 673 -8.90 27.49 -30.78
C PRO A 673 -9.17 28.34 -29.54
N GLY A 674 -8.39 28.15 -28.48
CA GLY A 674 -8.62 28.77 -27.16
C GLY A 674 -9.50 27.93 -26.23
N THR A 675 -10.21 28.59 -25.32
CA THR A 675 -10.98 27.93 -24.25
C THR A 675 -12.16 27.13 -24.79
N ASN A 676 -12.30 25.87 -24.34
CA ASN A 676 -13.47 25.03 -24.56
C ASN A 676 -14.01 24.52 -23.22
N HIS A 677 -15.33 24.54 -23.07
CA HIS A 677 -16.04 23.97 -21.93
C HIS A 677 -16.79 22.71 -22.36
N VAL A 678 -16.60 21.63 -21.63
CA VAL A 678 -17.25 20.35 -21.87
C VAL A 678 -18.06 19.96 -20.64
N LYS A 679 -19.30 19.56 -20.86
CA LYS A 679 -20.19 19.04 -19.81
C LYS A 679 -20.78 17.71 -20.25
N VAL A 680 -20.91 16.76 -19.34
CA VAL A 680 -21.67 15.53 -19.54
C VAL A 680 -22.82 15.44 -18.56
N VAL A 681 -23.95 14.92 -19.03
CA VAL A 681 -25.11 14.57 -18.21
C VAL A 681 -25.40 13.09 -18.43
N ALA A 682 -25.35 12.28 -17.39
CA ALA A 682 -25.61 10.84 -17.45
C ALA A 682 -26.69 10.43 -16.45
N ARG A 683 -27.45 9.37 -16.77
CA ARG A 683 -28.61 8.95 -15.96
C ARG A 683 -28.62 7.45 -15.72
N LYS A 684 -28.85 7.04 -14.47
CA LYS A 684 -29.02 5.63 -14.07
C LYS A 684 -30.04 5.55 -12.93
N ALA A 685 -31.05 4.68 -13.08
CA ALA A 685 -32.06 4.42 -12.05
C ALA A 685 -32.72 5.69 -11.44
N GLY A 686 -33.03 6.68 -12.28
CA GLY A 686 -33.63 7.96 -11.84
C GLY A 686 -32.65 8.97 -11.22
N VAL A 687 -31.39 8.60 -11.01
CA VAL A 687 -30.33 9.50 -10.58
C VAL A 687 -29.68 10.13 -11.81
N THR A 688 -29.56 11.46 -11.81
CA THR A 688 -28.77 12.20 -12.80
C THR A 688 -27.45 12.60 -12.17
N VAL A 689 -26.35 12.35 -12.86
CA VAL A 689 -25.00 12.79 -12.49
C VAL A 689 -24.43 13.63 -13.61
N GLU A 690 -23.64 14.62 -13.23
CA GLU A 690 -23.01 15.56 -14.16
C GLU A 690 -21.53 15.65 -13.85
N ASP A 691 -20.74 15.92 -14.89
CA ASP A 691 -19.32 16.26 -14.77
C ASP A 691 -18.99 17.31 -15.83
N GLU A 692 -18.03 18.18 -15.54
CA GLU A 692 -17.62 19.25 -16.44
C GLU A 692 -16.14 19.59 -16.26
N LEU A 693 -15.50 20.04 -17.34
CA LEU A 693 -14.14 20.55 -17.32
C LEU A 693 -13.92 21.60 -18.40
N THR A 694 -12.88 22.41 -18.21
CA THR A 694 -12.45 23.45 -19.16
C THR A 694 -10.99 23.24 -19.52
N PHE A 695 -10.65 23.37 -20.80
CA PHE A 695 -9.28 23.32 -21.29
C PHE A 695 -9.07 24.31 -22.44
N GLU A 696 -7.81 24.63 -22.70
CA GLU A 696 -7.39 25.37 -23.89
C GLU A 696 -7.14 24.40 -25.06
N TYR A 697 -7.48 24.79 -26.28
CA TYR A 697 -7.10 24.07 -27.51
C TYR A 697 -6.05 24.87 -28.29
N GLN A 698 -4.82 24.36 -28.28
CA GLN A 698 -3.68 24.94 -28.99
C GLN A 698 -3.57 24.39 -30.41
N THR A 699 -3.65 25.29 -31.39
CA THR A 699 -3.44 24.96 -32.82
C THR A 699 -2.06 25.34 -33.33
N GLU A 700 -1.31 26.12 -32.55
CA GLU A 700 0.07 26.48 -32.86
C GLU A 700 0.97 25.26 -32.69
N ALA A 701 1.71 24.92 -33.75
CA ALA A 701 2.77 23.92 -33.67
C ALA A 701 3.97 24.50 -32.90
N TRP A 702 4.71 23.62 -32.22
CA TRP A 702 5.87 24.00 -31.41
C TRP A 702 7.16 23.37 -31.95
N GLY A 703 8.27 24.04 -31.72
CA GLY A 703 9.61 23.48 -31.88
C GLY A 703 10.12 22.76 -30.63
N ALA A 704 11.42 22.51 -30.57
CA ALA A 704 12.06 21.97 -29.38
C ALA A 704 11.94 22.95 -28.18
N PRO A 705 11.77 22.45 -26.95
CA PRO A 705 11.72 23.31 -25.76
C PRO A 705 13.07 24.00 -25.54
N VAL A 706 13.05 25.32 -25.30
CA VAL A 706 14.26 26.13 -25.07
C VAL A 706 14.20 26.97 -23.80
N SER A 707 13.03 27.08 -23.16
CA SER A 707 12.87 27.87 -21.94
C SER A 707 11.78 27.33 -21.02
N LEU A 708 11.94 27.55 -19.72
CA LEU A 708 10.90 27.38 -18.72
C LEU A 708 10.34 28.75 -18.30
N LYS A 709 9.03 28.84 -18.06
CA LYS A 709 8.41 29.99 -17.40
C LYS A 709 7.70 29.52 -16.13
N LEU A 710 7.88 30.28 -15.04
CA LEU A 710 7.28 29.98 -13.75
C LEU A 710 6.06 30.86 -13.50
N THR A 711 5.01 30.25 -12.96
CA THR A 711 3.87 30.93 -12.35
C THR A 711 3.70 30.47 -10.92
N ALA A 712 3.05 31.28 -10.09
CA ALA A 712 2.80 30.93 -8.69
C ALA A 712 1.38 31.32 -8.29
N GLU A 713 0.71 30.43 -7.57
CA GLU A 713 -0.66 30.61 -7.09
C GLU A 713 -0.77 30.25 -5.61
N LYS A 714 -1.28 31.18 -4.81
CA LYS A 714 -1.53 30.95 -3.39
C LYS A 714 -2.79 30.09 -3.21
N GLN A 715 -2.64 29.02 -2.46
CA GLN A 715 -3.70 28.08 -2.13
C GLN A 715 -4.47 28.53 -0.88
N GLU A 716 -5.68 28.01 -0.69
CA GLU A 716 -6.55 28.37 0.44
C GLU A 716 -5.93 28.05 1.81
N ASP A 717 -5.12 26.99 1.89
CA ASP A 717 -4.41 26.58 3.10
C ASP A 717 -3.12 27.38 3.37
N GLY A 718 -2.82 28.37 2.53
CA GLY A 718 -1.66 29.24 2.67
C GLY A 718 -0.39 28.74 1.98
N ARG A 719 -0.37 27.51 1.44
CA ARG A 719 0.72 27.04 0.57
C ARG A 719 0.74 27.82 -0.75
N ILE A 720 1.86 27.78 -1.44
CA ILE A 720 1.99 28.37 -2.78
C ILE A 720 2.32 27.27 -3.78
N TYR A 721 1.48 27.09 -4.79
CA TYR A 721 1.76 26.20 -5.92
C TYR A 721 2.60 26.95 -6.95
N VAL A 722 3.78 26.43 -7.29
CA VAL A 722 4.63 26.98 -8.33
C VAL A 722 4.64 26.02 -9.51
N GLU A 723 4.28 26.50 -10.71
CA GLU A 723 4.24 25.70 -11.94
C GLU A 723 5.30 26.19 -12.93
N ALA A 724 6.11 25.27 -13.46
CA ALA A 724 7.03 25.45 -14.57
C ALA A 724 6.42 24.91 -15.87
N CYS A 725 6.35 25.74 -16.90
CA CYS A 725 5.89 25.35 -18.24
C CYS A 725 7.03 25.49 -19.26
N ALA A 726 7.18 24.50 -20.14
CA ALA A 726 8.19 24.49 -21.21
C ALA A 726 7.68 25.16 -22.50
N TYR A 727 8.50 26.05 -23.06
CA TYR A 727 8.19 26.80 -24.28
C TYR A 727 9.31 26.69 -25.31
N ASP A 728 8.94 26.74 -26.58
CA ASP A 728 9.86 26.80 -27.71
C ASP A 728 10.44 28.22 -27.94
N ALA A 729 11.27 28.35 -28.97
CA ALA A 729 11.92 29.62 -29.33
C ALA A 729 10.95 30.72 -29.80
N HIS A 730 9.72 30.37 -30.14
CA HIS A 730 8.65 31.30 -30.53
C HIS A 730 7.70 31.62 -29.37
N GLY A 731 7.91 31.01 -28.20
CA GLY A 731 7.07 31.20 -27.02
C GLY A 731 5.79 30.37 -27.03
N VAL A 732 5.71 29.33 -27.86
CA VAL A 732 4.61 28.36 -27.91
C VAL A 732 4.86 27.28 -26.87
N LEU A 733 3.82 26.85 -26.13
CA LEU A 733 3.92 25.76 -25.16
C LEU A 733 4.28 24.45 -25.87
N CYS A 734 5.19 23.67 -25.28
CA CYS A 734 5.58 22.34 -25.78
C CYS A 734 4.88 21.24 -24.96
N PRO A 735 3.63 20.83 -25.29
CA PRO A 735 2.87 19.86 -24.51
C PRO A 735 3.42 18.43 -24.57
N ASP A 736 4.39 18.13 -25.43
CA ASP A 736 5.07 16.83 -25.50
C ASP A 736 6.44 16.83 -24.78
N ALA A 737 6.86 17.96 -24.21
CA ALA A 737 8.12 18.02 -23.47
C ALA A 737 8.03 17.15 -22.21
N ALA A 738 9.04 16.30 -22.03
CA ALA A 738 9.13 15.29 -20.96
C ALA A 738 10.48 15.30 -20.21
N GLY A 739 11.36 16.28 -20.47
CA GLY A 739 12.65 16.40 -19.78
C GLY A 739 12.47 16.63 -18.28
N PHE A 740 13.49 16.26 -17.49
CA PHE A 740 13.48 16.52 -16.05
C PHE A 740 13.55 18.00 -15.72
N VAL A 741 12.80 18.40 -14.69
CA VAL A 741 12.84 19.71 -14.04
C VAL A 741 13.25 19.51 -12.59
N ARG A 742 14.26 20.26 -12.16
CA ARG A 742 14.69 20.35 -10.77
C ARG A 742 14.23 21.67 -10.16
N PHE A 743 13.46 21.60 -9.08
CA PHE A 743 13.09 22.74 -8.25
C PHE A 743 14.13 22.98 -7.15
N GLY A 744 14.39 24.25 -6.87
CA GLY A 744 15.21 24.71 -5.77
C GLY A 744 14.57 25.92 -5.09
N LEU A 745 14.96 26.20 -3.85
CA LEU A 745 14.46 27.35 -3.09
C LEU A 745 15.58 27.99 -2.28
N ALA A 746 15.65 29.32 -2.30
CA ALA A 746 16.48 30.11 -1.41
C ALA A 746 15.61 31.19 -0.72
N GLY A 747 15.67 31.27 0.62
CA GLY A 747 14.89 32.25 1.39
C GLY A 747 14.25 31.64 2.63
N ASP A 748 13.13 32.24 3.06
CA ASP A 748 12.45 31.90 4.33
C ASP A 748 11.51 30.69 4.23
N GLY A 749 11.16 30.25 3.02
CA GLY A 749 10.24 29.15 2.78
C GLY A 749 10.91 27.79 2.73
N ARG A 750 10.11 26.77 2.43
CA ARG A 750 10.55 25.39 2.23
C ARG A 750 9.75 24.74 1.09
N LEU A 751 10.44 23.98 0.24
CA LEU A 751 9.77 23.10 -0.73
C LEU A 751 9.05 21.97 0.02
N ILE A 752 7.82 21.69 -0.38
CA ILE A 752 7.10 20.50 0.05
C ILE A 752 7.46 19.41 -0.96
N ASP A 753 8.59 18.74 -0.71
CA ASP A 753 9.22 17.74 -1.58
C ASP A 753 9.29 16.35 -0.92
N ASN A 754 9.88 15.38 -1.65
CA ASN A 754 10.06 13.99 -1.23
C ASN A 754 8.75 13.28 -0.83
N LEU A 755 7.63 13.70 -1.41
CA LEU A 755 6.33 13.06 -1.20
C LEU A 755 6.08 11.91 -2.18
N GLY A 756 6.77 11.91 -3.32
CA GLY A 756 6.54 10.94 -4.40
C GLY A 756 5.22 11.17 -5.12
N THR A 757 4.92 12.44 -5.43
CA THR A 757 3.74 12.87 -6.21
C THR A 757 4.15 13.92 -7.24
N ILE A 758 3.31 14.17 -8.26
CA ILE A 758 3.65 15.12 -9.33
C ILE A 758 3.83 16.56 -8.82
N ARG A 759 3.24 16.89 -7.67
CA ARG A 759 3.28 18.23 -7.01
C ARG A 759 4.15 18.26 -5.75
N GLY A 760 4.81 17.16 -5.43
CA GLY A 760 5.57 16.96 -4.20
C GLY A 760 6.96 16.37 -4.45
N SER A 761 7.53 16.63 -5.62
CA SER A 761 8.82 16.08 -6.06
C SER A 761 9.72 17.21 -6.57
N ARG A 762 10.91 17.36 -5.98
CA ARG A 762 11.87 18.39 -6.41
C ARG A 762 12.63 18.04 -7.68
N LEU A 763 12.67 16.77 -8.07
CA LEU A 763 13.13 16.31 -9.38
C LEU A 763 12.00 15.49 -10.00
N VAL A 764 11.51 15.94 -11.16
CA VAL A 764 10.37 15.29 -11.82
C VAL A 764 10.41 15.60 -13.32
N GLN A 765 10.00 14.66 -14.16
CA GLN A 765 9.80 14.93 -15.58
C GLN A 765 8.61 15.84 -15.82
N LEU A 766 8.69 16.64 -16.88
CA LEU A 766 7.53 17.38 -17.37
C LEU A 766 6.40 16.39 -17.75
N ALA A 767 5.18 16.70 -17.30
CA ALA A 767 3.93 16.04 -17.64
C ALA A 767 3.12 17.00 -18.52
N SER A 768 2.95 16.63 -19.79
CA SER A 768 2.34 17.50 -20.80
C SER A 768 2.98 18.90 -20.89
N GLY A 769 4.32 18.97 -20.84
CA GLY A 769 5.08 20.22 -20.87
C GLY A 769 5.09 21.02 -19.57
N ARG A 770 4.61 20.45 -18.46
CA ARG A 770 4.42 21.13 -17.16
C ARG A 770 5.04 20.34 -16.01
N ALA A 771 5.52 21.03 -14.99
CA ALA A 771 5.87 20.44 -13.70
C ALA A 771 5.53 21.44 -12.59
N GLY A 772 5.17 20.96 -11.40
CA GLY A 772 4.81 21.87 -10.31
C GLY A 772 5.27 21.37 -8.95
N ILE A 773 5.35 22.29 -8.00
CA ILE A 773 5.69 21.96 -6.61
C ILE A 773 4.99 22.91 -5.64
N TYR A 774 4.56 22.38 -4.50
CA TYR A 774 4.08 23.23 -3.41
C TYR A 774 5.23 23.78 -2.56
N VAL A 775 5.05 25.00 -2.09
CA VAL A 775 5.96 25.70 -1.18
C VAL A 775 5.21 26.09 0.08
N ASP A 776 5.78 25.75 1.23
CA ASP A 776 5.41 26.37 2.50
C ASP A 776 6.21 27.67 2.63
N PRO A 777 5.57 28.84 2.58
CA PRO A 777 6.30 30.10 2.61
C PRO A 777 6.87 30.47 3.99
N TYR A 778 6.48 29.78 5.06
CA TYR A 778 6.93 30.04 6.44
C TYR A 778 7.76 28.90 7.04
N GLY A 779 7.90 27.78 6.31
CA GLY A 779 8.49 26.53 6.81
C GLY A 779 10.02 26.44 6.74
N GLY A 780 10.72 27.47 6.28
CA GLY A 780 12.18 27.48 6.25
C GLY A 780 12.78 27.78 7.63
N LEU A 781 13.83 27.04 7.99
CA LEU A 781 14.76 27.53 9.00
C LEU A 781 15.45 28.78 8.44
N PRO A 782 15.67 29.85 9.22
CA PRO A 782 16.34 31.06 8.72
C PRO A 782 17.68 30.71 8.06
N ALA A 783 17.76 30.92 6.74
CA ALA A 783 18.91 30.84 5.86
C ALA A 783 20.19 30.19 6.45
N GLY A 784 20.22 28.85 6.49
CA GLY A 784 21.47 28.11 6.39
C GLY A 784 21.88 28.05 4.93
N ILE A 785 22.91 28.80 4.55
CA ILE A 785 23.42 28.88 3.18
C ILE A 785 23.78 27.46 2.69
N SER A 786 23.10 26.99 1.65
CA SER A 786 23.55 25.86 0.84
C SER A 786 24.73 26.32 -0.02
N VAL A 787 25.96 26.02 0.40
CA VAL A 787 27.14 26.08 -0.47
C VAL A 787 27.60 24.65 -0.73
N THR A 788 27.33 24.15 -1.93
CA THR A 788 28.09 23.05 -2.52
C THR A 788 29.46 23.61 -2.95
N ASP A 789 30.52 22.91 -2.54
CA ASP A 789 31.96 23.11 -2.82
C ASP A 789 32.69 24.22 -2.03
N PHE A 790 33.27 23.88 -0.85
CA PHE A 790 34.71 24.05 -0.53
C PHE A 790 35.12 23.47 0.84
N VAL A 791 36.40 23.13 0.95
CA VAL A 791 37.15 22.53 2.08
C VAL A 791 37.25 23.44 3.33
N SER A 792 36.95 22.87 4.50
CA SER A 792 37.36 23.19 5.90
C SER A 792 37.88 24.62 6.26
N ALA A 793 37.24 25.26 7.26
CA ALA A 793 37.84 25.60 8.57
C ALA A 793 36.86 26.29 9.57
N GLY A 794 36.65 25.68 10.75
CA GLY A 794 36.42 26.34 12.07
C GLY A 794 35.05 26.98 12.40
N GLY A 795 34.45 26.59 13.55
CA GLY A 795 33.14 27.07 14.10
C GLY A 795 33.16 28.43 14.83
N PRO A 796 32.35 28.73 15.89
CA PRO A 796 31.32 27.95 16.61
C PRO A 796 29.89 28.60 16.61
N ALA A 797 28.97 27.88 17.26
CA ALA A 797 27.53 28.09 17.43
C ALA A 797 27.05 29.43 18.02
N ALA A 798 25.78 29.77 17.74
CA ALA A 798 24.89 30.41 18.70
C ALA A 798 23.43 29.99 18.48
N SER A 799 22.84 29.38 19.49
CA SER A 799 21.40 29.12 19.64
C SER A 799 20.62 30.41 19.85
N LEU A 800 19.47 30.58 19.20
CA LEU A 800 18.43 31.50 19.67
C LEU A 800 17.05 30.85 19.53
N ASN A 801 16.60 30.25 20.64
CA ASN A 801 15.18 30.23 20.99
C ASN A 801 14.75 31.68 21.22
N GLY A 802 13.73 32.14 20.50
CA GLY A 802 13.19 33.48 20.67
C GLY A 802 11.80 33.62 20.06
N SER A 803 10.79 33.18 20.79
CA SER A 803 9.42 33.66 20.63
C SER A 803 9.36 35.14 21.07
N ALA A 804 9.60 36.06 20.14
CA ALA A 804 9.30 37.48 20.30
C ALA A 804 8.98 38.09 18.93
N GLY A 805 7.83 38.75 18.84
CA GLY A 805 7.22 39.18 17.58
C GLY A 805 8.10 40.06 16.70
N LEU A 806 8.13 39.72 15.41
CA LEU A 806 8.44 40.63 14.32
C LEU A 806 7.15 40.91 13.55
N SER A 807 6.34 41.85 14.05
CA SER A 807 5.30 42.45 13.22
C SER A 807 5.98 43.34 12.17
N GLY A 808 6.12 42.86 10.94
CA GLY A 808 6.63 43.64 9.80
C GLY A 808 7.61 42.92 8.87
N TYR A 809 8.01 41.68 9.15
CA TYR A 809 8.83 40.88 8.22
C TYR A 809 7.90 40.12 7.25
N LEU A 810 7.95 40.49 5.96
CA LEU A 810 7.30 39.71 4.91
C LEU A 810 8.30 38.65 4.44
N PRO A 811 8.01 37.35 4.57
CA PRO A 811 8.93 36.31 4.12
C PRO A 811 9.13 36.39 2.62
N VAL A 812 10.39 36.24 2.21
CA VAL A 812 10.79 36.28 0.80
C VAL A 812 11.50 34.99 0.46
N SER A 813 11.05 34.34 -0.62
CA SER A 813 11.71 33.17 -1.18
C SER A 813 11.87 33.32 -2.68
N VAL A 814 12.98 32.85 -3.21
CA VAL A 814 13.19 32.71 -4.65
C VAL A 814 13.15 31.23 -4.98
N VAL A 815 12.16 30.84 -5.78
CA VAL A 815 12.04 29.48 -6.33
C VAL A 815 12.74 29.46 -7.68
N SER A 816 13.54 28.43 -7.90
CA SER A 816 14.21 28.18 -9.18
C SER A 816 13.72 26.88 -9.80
N ALA A 817 13.60 26.83 -11.13
CA ALA A 817 13.36 25.60 -11.88
C ALA A 817 14.41 25.46 -12.98
N ALA A 818 15.19 24.39 -12.93
CA ALA A 818 16.21 24.05 -13.93
C ALA A 818 15.72 22.86 -14.76
N GLY A 819 15.55 23.04 -16.06
CA GLY A 819 15.18 21.98 -17.00
C GLY A 819 16.38 21.50 -17.81
N GLU A 820 16.33 20.26 -18.29
CA GLU A 820 17.36 19.73 -19.20
C GLU A 820 17.54 20.62 -20.44
N SER A 821 18.77 21.05 -20.70
CA SER A 821 19.13 21.89 -21.85
C SER A 821 18.37 23.23 -21.95
N MET A 822 17.75 23.70 -20.87
CA MET A 822 17.05 24.99 -20.80
C MET A 822 17.69 25.88 -19.72
N PRO A 823 17.67 27.23 -19.88
CA PRO A 823 18.11 28.14 -18.82
C PRO A 823 17.24 27.99 -17.57
N THR A 824 17.85 28.14 -16.38
CA THR A 824 17.13 28.15 -15.11
C THR A 824 16.15 29.32 -15.03
N ALA A 825 14.88 29.05 -14.75
CA ALA A 825 13.86 30.03 -14.48
C ALA A 825 13.80 30.36 -12.98
N PHE A 826 13.44 31.60 -12.63
CA PHE A 826 13.32 32.06 -11.24
C PHE A 826 11.97 32.77 -11.02
N TYR A 827 11.39 32.60 -9.84
CA TYR A 827 10.20 33.31 -9.39
C TYR A 827 10.39 33.79 -7.95
N THR A 828 10.12 35.07 -7.69
CA THR A 828 10.20 35.64 -6.33
C THR A 828 8.84 35.62 -5.67
N LEU A 829 8.72 34.84 -4.59
CA LEU A 829 7.58 34.81 -3.69
C LEU A 829 7.72 35.97 -2.69
N THR A 830 6.77 36.91 -2.75
CA THR A 830 6.62 37.99 -1.76
C THR A 830 5.21 37.88 -1.20
N LEU A 831 5.10 37.67 0.12
CA LEU A 831 3.82 37.50 0.81
C LEU A 831 3.31 38.79 1.44
#